data_AF-A0A1I7VV33-F1
#
_entry.id   AF-A0A1I7VV33-F1
#
_cell.length_a   1.000
_cell.length_b   1.000
_cell.length_c   1.000
_cell.angle_alpha   90.00
_cell.angle_beta   90.00
_cell.angle_gamma   90.00
#
_symmetry.space_group_name_H-M   'P 1'
#
loop_
_entity.id
_entity.type
_entity.pdbx_description
1 polymer ?
#
loop_
_entity_poly.entity_id
_entity_poly.type
_entity_poly.pdbx_seq_one_letter_code
_entity_poly.pdbx_strand_id
1 'polypeptide(L)'
;MASFSTEDVAMMDPEKGCAICREFVTATILPRFRRAVDQMLSLPNHYIISALHETVISVENAVSKKVRKIMDGNKHSAEYLRTRILHFAGNILFKSDMEKKIKMLVSNAFKVSFPLYEALQAKESEASACCEALVVMLRETVMHLIDSDSFDVMSVVSQAHNQAVWHIIADMARRKCIMRTEMISLADNTGRYRCITDWTVMIGLSRLKPTKKTLQQAMEKCFITMLAEKIYDLVIVEYPQSSGVIDNLRCCMQNNGGFGRMLLMDILTRDVEQRLLQVGVGTTEILEGYANAVECLRRLDPTCVIMQQICSIIRQYIKQRPDTVRCIITYITGEKREELSEQLAMRKTAFLDEEELVGVNDELVPGSDDTAECSWMDWLPDPPDANPCQSRRYRQNADVFNMLVSVYGSKEIFVKEYRELLAERLTKSWNRDPQFEQRYLELLKLRFSEGELQQCEVMLKDMRDSEHIDRLVDNLLPFPINARIISSFFWPKIENEEFAMPQALMTGLDEYARGFETHKGSRKLEWMSAVGSIELEVELDNVKAVVAVSPAHAAVLSLFTKKETWTVDEMAAELKMDKRNVKKRLEWWQNSGVVYASAGESEAKTWHLASGTSKMERLQVEHDMEEDISDDDKNDDMEAVDTLEQYWIYTKSFIANQEPVKAERLHTIFRMFASPGQHGPTLEDVVAFLQRKVKMNLLSCVNGLYKVVKDAPAQVYFKDQNDRHISPWHDIPLFVDESKKIYNMVIEIPRWTNAKMEISTKESMTPIKQDVKNGEPRFVDNFFPFKGYIWNYGALPQTWEDPKHKDPDTGAYGDNDPIDVVEIGSKIHRRGDVISVKVIGVIALIDEGETDWKLIAIDMTDEKADQINEIKDIEKHFPGLLKATREWFRNYKIPAGKPANQFAFNGLFKDADFAHGIISETHEFWKCLIKEPSPQLNTEMTSDMDGAAHRANSNNWKKIITQQSSRGAEKGIPKKLDKWHYIVE
;
A
#
# COMPACT_ATOMS: atom_id res chain seq x y z
N MET A 1 -6.22 -79.98 51.18
CA MET A 1 -6.26 -80.20 49.72
C MET A 1 -7.00 -79.04 49.09
N ALA A 2 -6.36 -78.45 48.09
CA ALA A 2 -6.85 -77.48 47.10
C ALA A 2 -7.51 -76.18 47.59
N SER A 3 -6.68 -75.12 47.57
CA SER A 3 -7.09 -73.73 47.39
C SER A 3 -7.84 -73.56 46.06
N PHE A 4 -9.11 -73.16 46.11
CA PHE A 4 -9.80 -72.62 44.94
C PHE A 4 -9.34 -71.18 44.73
N SER A 5 -8.80 -70.87 43.55
CA SER A 5 -8.44 -69.51 43.17
C SER A 5 -9.72 -68.72 42.88
N THR A 6 -9.64 -67.40 43.07
CA THR A 6 -10.71 -66.43 42.76
C THR A 6 -11.13 -66.39 41.28
N GLU A 7 -10.52 -67.21 40.41
CA GLU A 7 -10.88 -67.35 39.00
C GLU A 7 -12.08 -68.30 38.78
N ASP A 8 -12.36 -69.23 39.70
CA ASP A 8 -13.37 -70.28 39.47
C ASP A 8 -14.83 -69.85 39.73
N VAL A 9 -15.06 -68.68 40.36
CA VAL A 9 -16.41 -68.15 40.65
C VAL A 9 -16.89 -67.15 39.57
N ALA A 10 -16.06 -66.84 38.57
CA ALA A 10 -16.41 -65.93 37.48
C ALA A 10 -17.33 -66.56 36.40
N MET A 11 -17.64 -67.86 36.50
CA MET A 11 -18.30 -68.65 35.45
C MET A 11 -19.82 -68.45 35.28
N MET A 12 -20.48 -67.56 36.04
CA MET A 12 -21.95 -67.39 35.94
C MET A 12 -22.49 -65.95 35.98
N ASP A 13 -21.64 -64.91 36.02
CA ASP A 13 -22.11 -63.51 36.07
C ASP A 13 -21.50 -62.63 34.94
N PRO A 14 -22.30 -62.24 33.92
CA PRO A 14 -21.86 -61.42 32.80
C PRO A 14 -21.30 -60.04 33.21
N GLU A 15 -21.70 -59.48 34.35
CA GLU A 15 -21.24 -58.17 34.81
C GLU A 15 -19.83 -58.21 35.41
N LYS A 16 -19.49 -59.29 36.14
CA LYS A 16 -18.13 -59.53 36.64
C LYS A 16 -17.14 -59.81 35.51
N GLY A 17 -17.57 -60.58 34.50
CA GLY A 17 -16.78 -60.79 33.28
C GLY A 17 -16.52 -59.49 32.50
N CYS A 18 -17.49 -58.57 32.47
CA CYS A 18 -17.30 -57.23 31.91
C CYS A 18 -16.22 -56.43 32.67
N ALA A 19 -16.26 -56.42 34.01
CA ALA A 19 -15.31 -55.67 34.83
C ALA A 19 -13.85 -56.12 34.61
N ILE A 20 -13.60 -57.43 34.64
CA ILE A 20 -12.26 -58.02 34.41
C ILE A 20 -11.73 -57.68 33.01
N CYS A 21 -12.59 -57.73 31.99
CA CYS A 21 -12.19 -57.39 30.63
C CYS A 21 -11.98 -55.88 30.43
N ARG A 22 -12.74 -55.01 31.10
CA ARG A 22 -12.51 -53.56 31.07
C ARG A 22 -11.17 -53.19 31.72
N GLU A 23 -10.83 -53.84 32.83
CA GLU A 23 -9.52 -53.68 33.47
C GLU A 23 -8.38 -54.18 32.56
N PHE A 24 -8.57 -55.31 31.87
CA PHE A 24 -7.61 -55.80 30.89
C PHE A 24 -7.38 -54.83 29.72
N VAL A 25 -8.46 -54.23 29.18
CA VAL A 25 -8.36 -53.23 28.11
C VAL A 25 -7.61 -51.99 28.57
N THR A 26 -7.88 -51.50 29.79
CA THR A 26 -7.28 -50.26 30.31
C THR A 26 -5.85 -50.45 30.82
N ALA A 27 -5.56 -51.54 31.54
CA ALA A 27 -4.25 -51.77 32.15
C ALA A 27 -3.24 -52.44 31.20
N THR A 28 -3.70 -53.25 30.24
CA THR A 28 -2.80 -54.06 29.38
C THR A 28 -2.82 -53.62 27.91
N ILE A 29 -4.00 -53.45 27.32
CA ILE A 29 -4.13 -53.15 25.88
C ILE A 29 -3.79 -51.68 25.60
N LEU A 30 -4.37 -50.74 26.35
CA LEU A 30 -4.21 -49.30 26.12
C LEU A 30 -2.73 -48.84 26.11
N PRO A 31 -1.85 -49.23 27.07
CA PRO A 31 -0.45 -48.81 27.05
C PRO A 31 0.37 -49.42 25.90
N ARG A 32 0.00 -50.62 25.43
CA ARG A 32 0.63 -51.25 24.25
C ARG A 32 0.17 -50.59 22.97
N PHE A 33 -1.13 -50.29 22.88
CA PHE A 33 -1.73 -49.60 21.75
C PHE A 33 -1.17 -48.18 21.58
N ARG A 34 -0.99 -47.43 22.69
CA ARG A 34 -0.32 -46.11 22.65
C ARG A 34 1.07 -46.17 22.05
N ARG A 35 1.90 -47.11 22.52
CA ARG A 35 3.26 -47.30 21.98
C ARG A 35 3.24 -47.69 20.50
N ALA A 36 2.32 -48.56 20.09
CA ALA A 36 2.17 -48.93 18.69
C ALA A 36 1.75 -47.74 17.80
N VAL A 37 0.82 -46.91 18.27
CA VAL A 37 0.39 -45.68 17.56
C VAL A 37 1.54 -44.69 17.43
N ASP A 38 2.31 -44.45 18.49
CA ASP A 38 3.46 -43.54 18.44
C ASP A 38 4.57 -44.08 17.50
N GLN A 39 4.79 -45.39 17.46
CA GLN A 39 5.69 -46.03 16.50
C GLN A 39 5.19 -45.87 15.06
N MET A 40 3.90 -46.11 14.80
CA MET A 40 3.31 -45.95 13.46
C MET A 40 3.42 -44.53 12.92
N LEU A 41 3.33 -43.52 13.78
CA LEU A 41 3.48 -42.11 13.39
C LEU A 41 4.90 -41.79 12.88
N SER A 42 5.89 -42.60 13.23
CA SER A 42 7.28 -42.48 12.76
C SER A 42 7.58 -43.31 11.51
N LEU A 43 6.67 -44.19 11.07
CA LEU A 43 6.89 -45.06 9.92
C LEU A 43 6.65 -44.31 8.59
N PRO A 44 7.36 -44.70 7.51
CA PRO A 44 7.04 -44.25 6.17
C PRO A 44 5.60 -44.60 5.76
N ASN A 45 4.96 -43.72 4.98
CA ASN A 45 3.53 -43.81 4.63
C ASN A 45 3.10 -45.17 4.03
N HIS A 46 3.97 -45.87 3.30
CA HIS A 46 3.65 -47.16 2.66
C HIS A 46 3.57 -48.35 3.63
N TYR A 47 4.11 -48.25 4.85
CA TYR A 47 3.98 -49.27 5.90
C TYR A 47 2.80 -49.04 6.85
N ILE A 48 2.10 -47.90 6.74
CA ILE A 48 1.03 -47.53 7.66
C ILE A 48 -0.15 -48.51 7.56
N ILE A 49 -0.49 -48.97 6.34
CA ILE A 49 -1.63 -49.86 6.13
C ILE A 49 -1.42 -51.22 6.82
N SER A 50 -0.25 -51.84 6.65
CA SER A 50 0.07 -53.13 7.28
C SER A 50 0.19 -53.01 8.80
N ALA A 51 0.87 -51.98 9.30
CA ALA A 51 1.03 -51.77 10.74
C ALA A 51 -0.31 -51.49 11.44
N LEU A 52 -1.20 -50.73 10.79
CA LEU A 52 -2.55 -50.46 11.29
C LEU A 52 -3.39 -51.74 11.33
N HIS A 53 -3.36 -52.53 10.25
CA HIS A 53 -4.08 -53.79 10.13
C HIS A 53 -3.66 -54.80 11.21
N GLU A 54 -2.35 -55.04 11.36
CA GLU A 54 -1.80 -55.93 12.38
C GLU A 54 -2.18 -55.52 13.80
N THR A 55 -2.19 -54.21 14.07
CA THR A 55 -2.52 -53.69 15.40
C THR A 55 -4.00 -53.84 15.73
N VAL A 56 -4.89 -53.52 14.78
CA VAL A 56 -6.35 -53.69 14.97
C VAL A 56 -6.69 -55.17 15.19
N ILE A 57 -6.16 -56.07 14.35
CA ILE A 57 -6.37 -57.51 14.47
C ILE A 57 -5.77 -58.08 15.77
N SER A 58 -4.58 -57.62 16.17
CA SER A 58 -3.93 -58.04 17.41
C SER A 58 -4.77 -57.69 18.64
N VAL A 59 -5.35 -56.49 18.68
CA VAL A 59 -6.26 -56.06 19.75
C VAL A 59 -7.52 -56.91 19.77
N GLU A 60 -8.16 -57.10 18.62
CA GLU A 60 -9.39 -57.90 18.53
C GLU A 60 -9.16 -59.37 18.93
N ASN A 61 -8.04 -59.96 18.51
CA ASN A 61 -7.66 -61.33 18.88
C ASN A 61 -7.32 -61.44 20.38
N ALA A 62 -6.66 -60.45 20.96
CA ALA A 62 -6.33 -60.42 22.38
C ALA A 62 -7.62 -60.36 23.24
N VAL A 63 -8.58 -59.51 22.86
CA VAL A 63 -9.89 -59.42 23.51
C VAL A 63 -10.64 -60.75 23.35
N SER A 64 -10.73 -61.27 22.13
CA SER A 64 -11.45 -62.52 21.83
C SER A 64 -10.85 -63.75 22.54
N LYS A 65 -9.52 -63.79 22.73
CA LYS A 65 -8.84 -64.84 23.49
C LYS A 65 -9.09 -64.71 25.00
N LYS A 66 -9.15 -63.49 25.54
CA LYS A 66 -9.45 -63.24 26.95
C LYS A 66 -10.90 -63.58 27.29
N VAL A 67 -11.85 -63.20 26.42
CA VAL A 67 -13.28 -63.53 26.57
C VAL A 67 -13.52 -65.04 26.52
N ARG A 68 -12.89 -65.77 25.57
CA ARG A 68 -12.99 -67.24 25.50
C ARG A 68 -12.45 -67.95 26.75
N LYS A 69 -11.40 -67.41 27.38
CA LYS A 69 -10.87 -67.96 28.63
C LYS A 69 -11.77 -67.75 29.85
N ILE A 70 -12.62 -66.72 29.82
CA ILE A 70 -13.52 -66.38 30.95
C ILE A 70 -14.85 -67.16 30.85
N MET A 71 -15.31 -67.48 29.65
CA MET A 71 -16.65 -68.01 29.38
C MET A 71 -16.66 -69.47 28.89
N ASP A 72 -15.81 -70.33 29.45
CA ASP A 72 -15.63 -71.71 28.97
C ASP A 72 -16.98 -72.47 29.00
N GLY A 73 -17.51 -72.84 27.83
CA GLY A 73 -18.74 -73.65 27.68
C GLY A 73 -20.03 -72.95 27.23
N ASN A 74 -20.15 -71.62 27.20
CA ASN A 74 -21.39 -70.93 26.75
C ASN A 74 -21.17 -69.95 25.58
N LYS A 75 -21.35 -70.44 24.35
CA LYS A 75 -21.03 -69.71 23.10
C LYS A 75 -21.82 -68.41 22.92
N HIS A 76 -23.13 -68.39 23.19
CA HIS A 76 -23.97 -67.20 22.98
C HIS A 76 -23.65 -66.07 23.97
N SER A 77 -23.36 -66.40 25.22
CA SER A 77 -23.00 -65.38 26.24
C SER A 77 -21.58 -64.84 26.03
N ALA A 78 -20.67 -65.63 25.48
CA ALA A 78 -19.32 -65.21 25.12
C ALA A 78 -19.29 -64.21 23.96
N GLU A 79 -20.16 -64.38 22.96
CA GLU A 79 -20.26 -63.49 21.81
C GLU A 79 -20.83 -62.11 22.21
N TYR A 80 -21.91 -62.10 23.00
CA TYR A 80 -22.48 -60.87 23.56
C TYR A 80 -21.47 -60.09 24.43
N LEU A 81 -20.69 -60.80 25.25
CA LEU A 81 -19.64 -60.20 26.08
C LEU A 81 -18.51 -59.63 25.22
N ARG A 82 -18.07 -60.35 24.18
CA ARG A 82 -17.05 -59.90 23.21
C ARG A 82 -17.45 -58.57 22.58
N THR A 83 -18.66 -58.45 22.04
CA THR A 83 -19.14 -57.22 21.39
C THR A 83 -19.16 -56.03 22.36
N ARG A 84 -19.66 -56.21 23.60
CA ARG A 84 -19.67 -55.13 24.61
C ARG A 84 -18.26 -54.65 24.99
N ILE A 85 -17.29 -55.56 25.05
CA ILE A 85 -15.91 -55.20 25.39
C ILE A 85 -15.21 -54.54 24.20
N LEU A 86 -15.46 -54.98 22.96
CA LEU A 86 -14.91 -54.35 21.78
C LEU A 86 -15.45 -52.93 21.59
N HIS A 87 -16.74 -52.66 21.86
CA HIS A 87 -17.27 -51.30 21.91
C HIS A 87 -16.62 -50.42 23.00
N PHE A 88 -16.39 -50.98 24.19
CA PHE A 88 -15.70 -50.26 25.26
C PHE A 88 -14.24 -49.96 24.88
N ALA A 89 -13.55 -50.93 24.27
CA ALA A 89 -12.21 -50.73 23.71
C ALA A 89 -12.22 -49.70 22.58
N GLY A 90 -13.22 -49.68 21.71
CA GLY A 90 -13.43 -48.67 20.67
C GLY A 90 -13.46 -47.25 21.25
N ASN A 91 -14.28 -47.04 22.28
CA ASN A 91 -14.41 -45.74 22.94
C ASN A 91 -13.12 -45.29 23.65
N ILE A 92 -12.40 -46.20 24.32
CA ILE A 92 -11.16 -45.85 25.03
C ILE A 92 -9.98 -45.70 24.09
N LEU A 93 -9.81 -46.59 23.12
CA LEU A 93 -8.63 -46.61 22.26
C LEU A 93 -8.74 -45.55 21.16
N PHE A 94 -9.93 -45.31 20.60
CA PHE A 94 -10.11 -44.50 19.39
C PHE A 94 -10.85 -43.15 19.63
N LYS A 95 -11.60 -42.98 20.72
CA LYS A 95 -12.41 -41.77 21.00
C LYS A 95 -11.97 -40.96 22.24
N SER A 96 -10.76 -41.21 22.77
CA SER A 96 -10.21 -40.54 23.96
C SER A 96 -9.05 -39.60 23.59
N ASP A 97 -8.01 -39.49 24.42
CA ASP A 97 -6.84 -38.63 24.20
C ASP A 97 -6.02 -38.98 22.93
N MET A 98 -6.21 -40.18 22.38
CA MET A 98 -5.54 -40.66 21.16
C MET A 98 -6.31 -40.39 19.86
N GLU A 99 -7.53 -39.85 19.93
CA GLU A 99 -8.43 -39.68 18.78
C GLU A 99 -7.76 -38.89 17.64
N LYS A 100 -7.08 -37.78 17.94
CA LYS A 100 -6.40 -36.95 16.93
C LYS A 100 -5.27 -37.70 16.20
N LYS A 101 -4.46 -38.47 16.94
CA LYS A 101 -3.33 -39.25 16.37
C LYS A 101 -3.84 -40.37 15.46
N ILE A 102 -4.90 -41.04 15.88
CA ILE A 102 -5.51 -42.15 15.14
C ILE A 102 -6.21 -41.65 13.89
N LYS A 103 -6.97 -40.54 13.96
CA LYS A 103 -7.55 -39.89 12.77
C LYS A 103 -6.48 -39.59 11.73
N MET A 104 -5.33 -39.09 12.16
CA MET A 104 -4.22 -38.79 11.27
C MET A 104 -3.63 -40.06 10.62
N LEU A 105 -3.41 -41.13 11.38
CA LEU A 105 -2.93 -42.41 10.85
C LEU A 105 -3.90 -43.03 9.85
N VAL A 106 -5.18 -43.10 10.20
CA VAL A 106 -6.24 -43.64 9.34
C VAL A 106 -6.40 -42.78 8.08
N SER A 107 -6.32 -41.45 8.20
CA SER A 107 -6.34 -40.54 7.05
C SER A 107 -5.13 -40.77 6.14
N ASN A 108 -3.93 -40.96 6.69
CA ASN A 108 -2.73 -41.25 5.90
C ASN A 108 -2.82 -42.61 5.21
N ALA A 109 -3.35 -43.64 5.87
CA ALA A 109 -3.64 -44.93 5.24
C ALA A 109 -4.59 -44.78 4.04
N PHE A 110 -5.67 -43.99 4.18
CA PHE A 110 -6.58 -43.68 3.07
C PHE A 110 -5.89 -42.94 1.93
N LYS A 111 -5.07 -41.92 2.22
CA LYS A 111 -4.31 -41.18 1.19
C LYS A 111 -3.38 -42.08 0.38
N VAL A 112 -2.74 -43.06 1.02
CA VAL A 112 -1.86 -44.03 0.34
C VAL A 112 -2.66 -45.02 -0.49
N SER A 113 -3.85 -45.41 -0.02
CA SER A 113 -4.69 -46.39 -0.73
C SER A 113 -5.26 -45.88 -2.06
N PHE A 114 -5.47 -44.57 -2.21
CA PHE A 114 -6.08 -44.00 -3.41
C PHE A 114 -5.17 -44.10 -4.66
N PRO A 115 -3.89 -43.70 -4.62
CA PRO A 115 -2.96 -43.94 -5.73
C PRO A 115 -2.80 -45.42 -6.08
N LEU A 116 -2.81 -46.31 -5.07
CA LEU A 116 -2.77 -47.76 -5.30
C LEU A 116 -4.00 -48.24 -6.07
N TYR A 117 -5.17 -47.68 -5.76
CA TYR A 117 -6.40 -47.95 -6.50
C TYR A 117 -6.36 -47.39 -7.93
N GLU A 118 -5.83 -46.18 -8.15
CA GLU A 118 -5.65 -45.63 -9.50
C GLU A 118 -4.75 -46.53 -10.36
N ALA A 119 -3.64 -47.02 -9.80
CA ALA A 119 -2.71 -47.94 -10.47
C ALA A 119 -3.38 -49.30 -10.83
N LEU A 120 -4.22 -49.83 -9.93
CA LEU A 120 -4.99 -51.06 -10.19
C LEU A 120 -6.01 -50.87 -11.33
N GLN A 121 -6.64 -49.71 -11.43
CA GLN A 121 -7.57 -49.39 -12.53
C GLN A 121 -6.85 -49.19 -13.87
N ALA A 122 -5.61 -48.70 -13.85
CA ALA A 122 -4.78 -48.47 -15.04
C ALA A 122 -4.16 -49.75 -15.65
N LYS A 123 -4.28 -50.92 -14.99
CA LYS A 123 -3.70 -52.21 -15.40
C LYS A 123 -2.18 -52.17 -15.67
N GLU A 124 -1.42 -51.41 -14.88
CA GLU A 124 0.04 -51.42 -14.96
C GLU A 124 0.63 -52.73 -14.42
N SER A 125 1.54 -53.35 -15.19
CA SER A 125 1.80 -54.81 -15.16
C SER A 125 2.75 -55.32 -14.05
N GLU A 126 3.51 -54.49 -13.33
CA GLU A 126 4.61 -55.00 -12.49
C GLU A 126 4.38 -54.94 -10.97
N ALA A 127 3.38 -54.22 -10.47
CA ALA A 127 3.12 -54.05 -9.02
C ALA A 127 1.73 -54.52 -8.54
N SER A 128 0.95 -55.21 -9.39
CA SER A 128 -0.48 -55.46 -9.20
C SER A 128 -0.84 -56.25 -7.93
N ALA A 129 -0.16 -57.37 -7.63
CA ALA A 129 -0.54 -58.26 -6.52
C ALA A 129 -0.28 -57.66 -5.12
N CYS A 130 0.80 -56.90 -4.94
CA CYS A 130 1.12 -56.26 -3.66
C CYS A 130 0.16 -55.09 -3.38
N CYS A 131 -0.19 -54.32 -4.42
CA CYS A 131 -1.17 -53.24 -4.32
C CYS A 131 -2.56 -53.78 -3.96
N GLU A 132 -2.98 -54.88 -4.60
CA GLU A 132 -4.24 -55.55 -4.31
C GLU A 132 -4.28 -56.06 -2.85
N ALA A 133 -3.21 -56.71 -2.37
CA ALA A 133 -3.12 -57.18 -0.99
C ALA A 133 -3.23 -56.05 0.04
N LEU A 134 -2.54 -54.92 -0.18
CA LEU A 134 -2.60 -53.75 0.72
C LEU A 134 -4.01 -53.14 0.78
N VAL A 135 -4.66 -53.05 -0.38
CA VAL A 135 -6.02 -52.53 -0.50
C VAL A 135 -7.04 -53.43 0.21
N VAL A 136 -6.88 -54.76 0.07
CA VAL A 136 -7.72 -55.75 0.78
C VAL A 136 -7.50 -55.67 2.30
N MET A 137 -6.24 -55.61 2.77
CA MET A 137 -5.93 -55.44 4.19
C MET A 137 -6.56 -54.16 4.77
N LEU A 138 -6.52 -53.05 4.03
CA LEU A 138 -7.16 -51.82 4.46
C LEU A 138 -8.69 -51.98 4.56
N ARG A 139 -9.32 -52.61 3.56
CA ARG A 139 -10.77 -52.87 3.57
C ARG A 139 -11.17 -53.72 4.78
N GLU A 140 -10.44 -54.79 5.06
CA GLU A 140 -10.68 -55.63 6.23
C GLU A 140 -10.53 -54.84 7.52
N THR A 141 -9.47 -54.04 7.64
CA THR A 141 -9.25 -53.15 8.79
C THR A 141 -10.42 -52.18 9.00
N VAL A 142 -10.89 -51.55 7.92
CA VAL A 142 -12.03 -50.63 7.96
C VAL A 142 -13.30 -51.37 8.42
N MET A 143 -13.55 -52.58 7.92
CA MET A 143 -14.69 -53.40 8.35
C MET A 143 -14.62 -53.68 9.85
N HIS A 144 -13.48 -54.12 10.38
CA HIS A 144 -13.31 -54.33 11.83
C HIS A 144 -13.54 -53.06 12.67
N LEU A 145 -13.21 -51.88 12.15
CA LEU A 145 -13.41 -50.61 12.86
C LEU A 145 -14.87 -50.12 12.84
N ILE A 146 -15.64 -50.42 11.78
CA ILE A 146 -17.01 -49.91 11.62
C ILE A 146 -18.09 -50.94 11.99
N ASP A 147 -17.75 -52.21 12.09
CA ASP A 147 -18.70 -53.28 12.38
C ASP A 147 -19.32 -53.13 13.78
N SER A 148 -20.64 -53.30 13.85
CA SER A 148 -21.43 -53.22 15.08
C SER A 148 -21.20 -54.39 16.04
N ASP A 149 -20.57 -55.46 15.54
CA ASP A 149 -20.14 -56.59 16.35
C ASP A 149 -18.66 -56.47 16.79
N SER A 150 -18.00 -55.34 16.49
CA SER A 150 -16.59 -55.07 16.82
C SER A 150 -16.40 -53.70 17.52
N PHE A 151 -15.55 -52.80 17.00
CA PHE A 151 -15.14 -51.59 17.73
C PHE A 151 -16.16 -50.43 17.67
N ASP A 152 -17.03 -50.37 16.66
CA ASP A 152 -18.01 -49.28 16.42
C ASP A 152 -17.44 -47.86 16.55
N VAL A 153 -16.43 -47.55 15.72
CA VAL A 153 -15.75 -46.24 15.68
C VAL A 153 -16.01 -45.49 14.37
N MET A 154 -17.22 -45.62 13.82
CA MET A 154 -17.65 -45.02 12.55
C MET A 154 -17.40 -43.50 12.47
N SER A 155 -17.59 -42.77 13.56
CA SER A 155 -17.36 -41.32 13.63
C SER A 155 -15.89 -40.93 13.34
N VAL A 156 -14.93 -41.68 13.89
CA VAL A 156 -13.49 -41.45 13.71
C VAL A 156 -13.07 -41.79 12.28
N VAL A 157 -13.54 -42.92 11.76
CA VAL A 157 -13.27 -43.38 10.39
C VAL A 157 -13.87 -42.42 9.36
N SER A 158 -15.09 -41.93 9.59
CA SER A 158 -15.77 -40.96 8.70
C SER A 158 -15.01 -39.63 8.62
N GLN A 159 -14.54 -39.09 9.74
CA GLN A 159 -13.76 -37.85 9.75
C GLN A 159 -12.41 -38.03 9.06
N ALA A 160 -11.73 -39.16 9.30
CA ALA A 160 -10.46 -39.48 8.65
C ALA A 160 -10.62 -39.66 7.12
N HIS A 161 -11.71 -40.29 6.68
CA HIS A 161 -12.06 -40.44 5.26
C HIS A 161 -12.34 -39.09 4.60
N ASN A 162 -13.17 -38.24 5.21
CA ASN A 162 -13.43 -36.89 4.70
C ASN A 162 -12.15 -36.07 4.55
N GLN A 163 -11.25 -36.13 5.54
CA GLN A 163 -9.94 -35.46 5.47
C GLN A 163 -9.05 -36.02 4.34
N ALA A 164 -9.06 -37.33 4.13
CA ALA A 164 -8.31 -37.97 3.06
C ALA A 164 -8.88 -37.59 1.68
N VAL A 165 -10.20 -37.63 1.50
CA VAL A 165 -10.88 -37.22 0.26
C VAL A 165 -10.53 -35.78 -0.10
N TRP A 166 -10.56 -34.85 0.87
CA TRP A 166 -10.18 -33.46 0.62
C TRP A 166 -8.73 -33.34 0.15
N HIS A 167 -7.81 -34.06 0.79
CA HIS A 167 -6.40 -34.08 0.39
C HIS A 167 -6.17 -34.67 -1.00
N ILE A 168 -6.88 -35.75 -1.35
CA ILE A 168 -6.83 -36.37 -2.67
C ILE A 168 -7.32 -35.38 -3.73
N ILE A 169 -8.45 -34.72 -3.49
CA ILE A 169 -8.99 -33.68 -4.39
C ILE A 169 -7.98 -32.54 -4.55
N ALA A 170 -7.37 -32.06 -3.46
CA ALA A 170 -6.37 -31.00 -3.50
C ALA A 170 -5.12 -31.42 -4.31
N ASP A 171 -4.63 -32.64 -4.15
CA ASP A 171 -3.51 -33.18 -4.93
C ASP A 171 -3.85 -33.31 -6.43
N MET A 172 -5.05 -33.80 -6.75
CA MET A 172 -5.52 -33.89 -8.13
C MET A 172 -5.65 -32.52 -8.78
N ALA A 173 -6.16 -31.52 -8.04
CA ALA A 173 -6.22 -30.14 -8.52
C ALA A 173 -4.82 -29.57 -8.73
N ARG A 174 -3.90 -29.77 -7.77
CA ARG A 174 -2.50 -29.32 -7.85
C ARG A 174 -1.78 -29.88 -9.07
N ARG A 175 -1.87 -31.19 -9.32
CA ARG A 175 -1.27 -31.84 -10.52
C ARG A 175 -1.75 -31.20 -11.82
N LYS A 176 -3.03 -30.82 -11.90
CA LYS A 176 -3.59 -30.12 -13.07
C LYS A 176 -3.13 -28.68 -13.20
N CYS A 177 -3.06 -27.93 -12.09
CA CYS A 177 -2.64 -26.52 -12.08
C CYS A 177 -1.12 -26.32 -12.31
N ILE A 178 -0.33 -27.39 -12.34
CA ILE A 178 1.10 -27.36 -12.71
C ILE A 178 1.31 -27.37 -14.24
N MET A 179 0.32 -27.83 -15.01
CA MET A 179 0.39 -27.86 -16.48
C MET A 179 0.38 -26.44 -17.07
N ARG A 180 0.86 -26.29 -18.31
CA ARG A 180 0.77 -25.02 -19.05
C ARG A 180 -0.67 -24.54 -19.14
N THR A 181 -0.86 -23.22 -19.06
CA THR A 181 -2.16 -22.53 -18.96
C THR A 181 -3.14 -22.94 -20.07
N GLU A 182 -2.65 -23.15 -21.29
CA GLU A 182 -3.44 -23.60 -22.45
C GLU A 182 -4.04 -25.02 -22.31
N MET A 183 -3.50 -25.85 -21.42
CA MET A 183 -3.91 -27.25 -21.26
C MET A 183 -4.86 -27.49 -20.09
N ILE A 184 -5.20 -26.45 -19.31
CA ILE A 184 -6.07 -26.57 -18.13
C ILE A 184 -7.53 -26.60 -18.59
N SER A 185 -8.07 -27.82 -18.79
CA SER A 185 -9.51 -28.03 -19.03
C SER A 185 -10.22 -28.59 -17.79
N LEU A 186 -11.27 -27.88 -17.36
CA LEU A 186 -12.18 -28.28 -16.28
C LEU A 186 -13.43 -29.02 -16.77
N ALA A 187 -13.63 -29.10 -18.10
CA ALA A 187 -14.84 -29.63 -18.71
C ALA A 187 -15.06 -31.15 -18.50
N ASP A 188 -14.00 -31.91 -18.16
CA ASP A 188 -14.11 -33.36 -17.98
C ASP A 188 -13.47 -33.88 -16.68
N ASN A 189 -14.10 -33.57 -15.56
CA ASN A 189 -13.78 -34.16 -14.25
C ASN A 189 -14.74 -35.30 -13.85
N THR A 190 -15.69 -35.67 -14.72
CA THR A 190 -16.73 -36.66 -14.40
C THR A 190 -16.16 -38.05 -14.12
N GLY A 191 -15.18 -38.50 -14.91
CA GLY A 191 -14.46 -39.76 -14.66
C GLY A 191 -13.67 -39.76 -13.34
N ARG A 192 -13.15 -38.60 -12.93
CA ARG A 192 -12.38 -38.43 -11.69
C ARG A 192 -13.25 -38.50 -10.44
N TYR A 193 -14.45 -37.90 -10.48
CA TYR A 193 -15.43 -38.03 -9.40
C TYR A 193 -15.86 -39.48 -9.22
N ARG A 194 -16.08 -40.19 -10.34
CA ARG A 194 -16.43 -41.61 -10.34
C ARG A 194 -15.33 -42.46 -9.69
N CYS A 195 -14.07 -42.19 -10.00
CA CYS A 195 -12.92 -42.86 -9.39
C CYS A 195 -12.92 -42.76 -7.85
N ILE A 196 -13.12 -41.56 -7.30
CA ILE A 196 -13.19 -41.34 -5.84
C ILE A 196 -14.39 -42.07 -5.22
N THR A 197 -15.54 -42.04 -5.90
CA THR A 197 -16.73 -42.74 -5.39
C THR A 197 -16.57 -44.25 -5.41
N ASP A 198 -15.93 -44.80 -6.44
CA ASP A 198 -15.72 -46.23 -6.60
C ASP A 198 -14.64 -46.72 -5.62
N TRP A 199 -13.58 -45.94 -5.40
CA TRP A 199 -12.59 -46.17 -4.34
C TRP A 199 -13.24 -46.22 -2.95
N THR A 200 -14.13 -45.28 -2.64
CA THR A 200 -14.84 -45.22 -1.34
C THR A 200 -15.69 -46.48 -1.09
N VAL A 201 -16.30 -47.03 -2.13
CA VAL A 201 -17.05 -48.30 -2.06
C VAL A 201 -16.09 -49.47 -1.84
N MET A 202 -14.97 -49.48 -2.57
CA MET A 202 -13.98 -50.55 -2.51
C MET A 202 -13.36 -50.70 -1.12
N ILE A 203 -13.02 -49.59 -0.43
CA ILE A 203 -12.47 -49.63 0.95
C ILE A 203 -13.51 -50.00 2.03
N GLY A 204 -14.76 -50.29 1.67
CA GLY A 204 -15.80 -50.74 2.61
C GLY A 204 -16.71 -49.63 3.17
N LEU A 205 -16.60 -48.40 2.67
CA LEU A 205 -17.34 -47.24 3.17
C LEU A 205 -18.54 -46.87 2.27
N SER A 206 -19.32 -47.86 1.82
CA SER A 206 -20.45 -47.66 0.92
C SER A 206 -21.51 -46.67 1.44
N ARG A 207 -21.67 -46.56 2.76
CA ARG A 207 -22.60 -45.63 3.43
C ARG A 207 -22.13 -44.18 3.42
N LEU A 208 -20.84 -43.92 3.19
CA LEU A 208 -20.23 -42.58 3.15
C LEU A 208 -19.93 -42.12 1.72
N LYS A 209 -20.60 -42.68 0.71
CA LYS A 209 -20.35 -42.32 -0.68
C LYS A 209 -20.54 -40.82 -0.89
N PRO A 210 -19.49 -40.06 -1.22
CA PRO A 210 -19.64 -38.63 -1.45
C PRO A 210 -20.49 -38.39 -2.69
N THR A 211 -21.39 -37.41 -2.63
CA THR A 211 -22.24 -37.09 -3.79
C THR A 211 -21.42 -36.43 -4.90
N LYS A 212 -21.84 -36.59 -6.16
CA LYS A 212 -21.18 -35.92 -7.30
C LYS A 212 -21.12 -34.41 -7.10
N LYS A 213 -22.18 -33.80 -6.55
CA LYS A 213 -22.26 -32.36 -6.27
C LYS A 213 -21.25 -31.91 -5.21
N THR A 214 -21.11 -32.65 -4.12
CA THR A 214 -20.14 -32.33 -3.05
C THR A 214 -18.69 -32.46 -3.52
N LEU A 215 -18.38 -33.47 -4.35
CA LEU A 215 -17.05 -33.63 -4.93
C LEU A 215 -16.73 -32.53 -5.94
N GLN A 216 -17.70 -32.18 -6.77
CA GLN A 216 -17.56 -31.09 -7.73
C GLN A 216 -17.28 -29.76 -7.03
N GLN A 217 -18.09 -29.38 -6.03
CA GLN A 217 -17.87 -28.16 -5.27
C GLN A 217 -16.52 -28.15 -4.53
N ALA A 218 -16.12 -29.27 -3.93
CA ALA A 218 -14.82 -29.36 -3.27
C ALA A 218 -13.65 -29.19 -4.26
N MET A 219 -13.74 -29.79 -5.44
CA MET A 219 -12.72 -29.70 -6.47
C MET A 219 -12.65 -28.30 -7.07
N GLU A 220 -13.79 -27.68 -7.38
CA GLU A 220 -13.87 -26.30 -7.86
C GLU A 220 -13.29 -25.32 -6.82
N LYS A 221 -13.59 -25.48 -5.53
CA LYS A 221 -12.99 -24.65 -4.45
C LYS A 221 -11.48 -24.80 -4.35
N CYS A 222 -10.96 -26.02 -4.50
CA CYS A 222 -9.50 -26.25 -4.54
C CYS A 222 -8.88 -25.60 -5.78
N PHE A 223 -9.51 -25.70 -6.96
CA PHE A 223 -9.04 -25.03 -8.16
C PHE A 223 -8.99 -23.52 -8.02
N ILE A 224 -10.05 -22.91 -7.47
CA ILE A 224 -10.08 -21.47 -7.20
C ILE A 224 -8.93 -21.08 -6.29
N THR A 225 -8.68 -21.82 -5.21
CA THR A 225 -7.61 -21.52 -4.26
C THR A 225 -6.22 -21.63 -4.90
N MET A 226 -5.97 -22.69 -5.67
CA MET A 226 -4.67 -22.91 -6.33
C MET A 226 -4.42 -21.94 -7.49
N LEU A 227 -5.45 -21.60 -8.28
CA LEU A 227 -5.34 -20.61 -9.36
C LEU A 227 -5.23 -19.18 -8.81
N ALA A 228 -5.81 -18.91 -7.63
CA ALA A 228 -5.66 -17.62 -6.97
C ALA A 228 -4.20 -17.30 -6.65
N GLU A 229 -3.38 -18.28 -6.29
CA GLU A 229 -1.92 -18.07 -6.07
C GLU A 229 -1.17 -17.67 -7.35
N LYS A 230 -1.71 -17.97 -8.54
CA LYS A 230 -1.12 -17.64 -9.85
C LYS A 230 -1.86 -16.52 -10.58
N ILE A 231 -2.78 -15.84 -9.89
CA ILE A 231 -3.72 -14.92 -10.55
C ILE A 231 -3.00 -13.75 -11.22
N TYR A 232 -1.90 -13.26 -10.64
CA TYR A 232 -1.10 -12.19 -11.23
C TYR A 232 -0.57 -12.58 -12.62
N ASP A 233 0.04 -13.76 -12.74
CA ASP A 233 0.62 -14.22 -14.01
C ASP A 233 -0.48 -14.45 -15.05
N LEU A 234 -1.63 -15.01 -14.64
CA LEU A 234 -2.79 -15.22 -15.52
C LEU A 234 -3.40 -13.91 -16.01
N VAL A 235 -3.49 -12.88 -15.17
CA VAL A 235 -4.19 -11.62 -15.48
C VAL A 235 -3.29 -10.63 -16.21
N ILE A 236 -2.05 -10.47 -15.78
CA ILE A 236 -1.16 -9.37 -16.21
C ILE A 236 -0.16 -9.85 -17.27
N VAL A 237 0.43 -11.04 -17.08
CA VAL A 237 1.57 -11.51 -17.89
C VAL A 237 1.14 -12.36 -19.08
N GLU A 238 0.26 -13.34 -18.87
CA GLU A 238 -0.11 -14.36 -19.87
C GLU A 238 -1.37 -14.00 -20.68
N TYR A 239 -2.08 -12.92 -20.33
CA TYR A 239 -3.25 -12.47 -21.10
C TYR A 239 -2.80 -11.92 -22.46
N PRO A 240 -3.41 -12.32 -23.60
CA PRO A 240 -4.72 -12.98 -23.78
C PRO A 240 -4.73 -14.52 -23.84
N GLN A 241 -3.58 -15.19 -23.78
CA GLN A 241 -3.46 -16.65 -23.90
C GLN A 241 -4.16 -17.37 -22.73
N SER A 242 -4.24 -16.74 -21.55
CA SER A 242 -4.90 -17.26 -20.35
C SER A 242 -6.44 -17.21 -20.38
N SER A 243 -7.06 -16.62 -21.41
CA SER A 243 -8.52 -16.36 -21.46
C SER A 243 -9.40 -17.59 -21.18
N GLY A 244 -9.07 -18.76 -21.72
CA GLY A 244 -9.81 -19.99 -21.45
C GLY A 244 -9.78 -20.44 -19.98
N VAL A 245 -8.68 -20.18 -19.26
CA VAL A 245 -8.56 -20.51 -17.83
C VAL A 245 -9.37 -19.53 -16.98
N ILE A 246 -9.41 -18.26 -17.37
CA ILE A 246 -10.20 -17.22 -16.72
C ILE A 246 -11.70 -17.51 -16.83
N ASP A 247 -12.17 -17.98 -17.98
CA ASP A 247 -13.57 -18.37 -18.19
C ASP A 247 -13.94 -19.60 -17.33
N ASN A 248 -13.03 -20.56 -17.23
CA ASN A 248 -13.17 -21.71 -16.34
C ASN A 248 -13.22 -21.28 -14.85
N LEU A 249 -12.34 -20.35 -14.43
CA LEU A 249 -12.31 -19.82 -13.07
C LEU A 249 -13.62 -19.08 -12.73
N ARG A 250 -14.12 -18.25 -13.65
CA ARG A 250 -15.43 -17.57 -13.55
C ARG A 250 -16.56 -18.57 -13.28
N CYS A 251 -16.67 -19.61 -14.11
CA CYS A 251 -17.69 -20.66 -13.96
C CYS A 251 -17.58 -21.37 -12.59
N CYS A 252 -16.36 -21.70 -12.14
CA CYS A 252 -16.15 -22.31 -10.83
C CYS A 252 -16.58 -21.40 -9.68
N MET A 253 -16.30 -20.09 -9.76
CA MET A 253 -16.71 -19.13 -8.74
C MET A 253 -18.23 -18.98 -8.68
N GLN A 254 -18.90 -18.90 -9.83
CA GLN A 254 -20.37 -18.82 -9.93
C GLN A 254 -21.04 -20.07 -9.33
N ASN A 255 -20.55 -21.27 -9.64
CA ASN A 255 -21.08 -22.53 -9.10
C ASN A 255 -20.97 -22.65 -7.57
N ASN A 256 -20.04 -21.90 -6.96
CA ASN A 256 -19.77 -21.94 -5.52
C ASN A 256 -20.22 -20.66 -4.79
N GLY A 257 -21.17 -19.91 -5.35
CA GLY A 257 -21.75 -18.73 -4.70
C GLY A 257 -20.75 -17.60 -4.47
N GLY A 258 -19.77 -17.43 -5.37
CA GLY A 258 -18.74 -16.39 -5.24
C GLY A 258 -17.57 -16.76 -4.33
N PHE A 259 -17.41 -18.03 -3.97
CA PHE A 259 -16.25 -18.48 -3.18
C PHE A 259 -14.93 -18.07 -3.86
N GLY A 260 -14.02 -17.49 -3.06
CA GLY A 260 -12.69 -17.08 -3.52
C GLY A 260 -12.59 -15.68 -4.13
N ARG A 261 -13.69 -14.92 -4.25
CA ARG A 261 -13.64 -13.52 -4.72
C ARG A 261 -12.69 -12.65 -3.89
N MET A 262 -12.86 -12.64 -2.56
CA MET A 262 -11.98 -11.88 -1.66
C MET A 262 -10.54 -12.40 -1.68
N LEU A 263 -10.36 -13.72 -1.71
CA LEU A 263 -9.03 -14.34 -1.79
C LEU A 263 -8.27 -13.89 -3.05
N LEU A 264 -8.94 -13.90 -4.21
CA LEU A 264 -8.38 -13.42 -5.47
C LEU A 264 -8.04 -11.93 -5.40
N MET A 265 -8.92 -11.13 -4.81
CA MET A 265 -8.69 -9.69 -4.61
C MET A 265 -7.46 -9.43 -3.75
N ASP A 266 -7.35 -10.08 -2.59
CA ASP A 266 -6.27 -9.85 -1.63
C ASP A 266 -4.92 -10.29 -2.20
N ILE A 267 -4.87 -11.47 -2.86
CA ILE A 267 -3.65 -11.98 -3.48
C ILE A 267 -3.23 -11.10 -4.66
N LEU A 268 -4.16 -10.77 -5.55
CA LEU A 268 -3.86 -9.93 -6.71
C LEU A 268 -3.41 -8.53 -6.29
N THR A 269 -4.04 -7.94 -5.27
CA THR A 269 -3.64 -6.64 -4.71
C THR A 269 -2.20 -6.68 -4.22
N ARG A 270 -1.88 -7.66 -3.36
CA ARG A 270 -0.52 -7.85 -2.83
C ARG A 270 0.50 -8.04 -3.95
N ASP A 271 0.20 -8.88 -4.93
CA ASP A 271 1.15 -9.21 -5.99
C ASP A 271 1.34 -8.04 -6.98
N VAL A 272 0.28 -7.25 -7.24
CA VAL A 272 0.37 -6.00 -8.01
C VAL A 272 1.27 -4.99 -7.32
N GLU A 273 1.10 -4.77 -6.02
CA GLU A 273 1.96 -3.86 -5.25
C GLU A 273 3.42 -4.32 -5.21
N GLN A 274 3.66 -5.63 -5.06
CA GLN A 274 5.02 -6.17 -4.94
C GLN A 274 5.77 -6.31 -6.27
N ARG A 275 5.06 -6.60 -7.38
CA ARG A 275 5.67 -6.93 -8.67
C ARG A 275 5.53 -5.84 -9.73
N LEU A 276 4.34 -5.22 -9.85
CA LEU A 276 4.05 -4.23 -10.89
C LEU A 276 4.34 -2.80 -10.42
N LEU A 277 3.91 -2.45 -9.20
CA LEU A 277 4.00 -1.07 -8.68
C LEU A 277 5.35 -0.82 -7.99
N GLN A 278 6.43 -1.08 -8.72
CA GLN A 278 7.80 -0.87 -8.26
C GLN A 278 8.44 0.30 -9.01
N VAL A 279 9.39 0.99 -8.38
CA VAL A 279 10.06 2.16 -8.99
C VAL A 279 10.89 1.77 -10.22
N GLY A 280 11.45 0.56 -10.23
CA GLY A 280 12.27 0.05 -11.34
C GLY A 280 11.49 -0.40 -12.58
N VAL A 281 10.16 -0.49 -12.53
CA VAL A 281 9.33 -0.90 -13.67
C VAL A 281 8.95 0.34 -14.49
N GLY A 282 9.16 0.28 -15.81
CA GLY A 282 8.85 1.38 -16.73
C GLY A 282 7.36 1.69 -16.79
N THR A 283 7.01 2.96 -16.99
CA THR A 283 5.59 3.40 -17.02
C THR A 283 4.81 2.73 -18.15
N THR A 284 5.44 2.44 -19.28
CA THR A 284 4.85 1.70 -20.40
C THR A 284 4.44 0.27 -20.03
N GLU A 285 5.29 -0.47 -19.32
CA GLU A 285 4.99 -1.84 -18.86
C GLU A 285 3.82 -1.86 -17.86
N ILE A 286 3.74 -0.85 -16.98
CA ILE A 286 2.63 -0.71 -16.04
C ILE A 286 1.31 -0.45 -16.79
N LEU A 287 1.35 0.37 -17.83
CA LEU A 287 0.16 0.64 -18.67
C LEU A 287 -0.29 -0.60 -19.45
N GLU A 288 0.64 -1.41 -19.93
CA GLU A 288 0.32 -2.71 -20.56
C GLU A 288 -0.34 -3.66 -19.56
N GLY A 289 0.23 -3.78 -18.36
CA GLY A 289 -0.36 -4.56 -17.28
C GLY A 289 -1.74 -4.06 -16.87
N TYR A 290 -1.94 -2.74 -16.84
CA TYR A 290 -3.24 -2.12 -16.56
C TYR A 290 -4.28 -2.45 -17.63
N ALA A 291 -3.93 -2.34 -18.92
CA ALA A 291 -4.83 -2.68 -20.02
C ALA A 291 -5.22 -4.17 -20.00
N ASN A 292 -4.25 -5.07 -19.78
CA ASN A 292 -4.48 -6.51 -19.64
C ASN A 292 -5.38 -6.81 -18.43
N ALA A 293 -5.14 -6.16 -17.29
CA ALA A 293 -5.96 -6.32 -16.10
C ALA A 293 -7.42 -5.89 -16.30
N VAL A 294 -7.65 -4.75 -16.98
CA VAL A 294 -9.02 -4.27 -17.27
C VAL A 294 -9.80 -5.29 -18.09
N GLU A 295 -9.22 -5.80 -19.18
CA GLU A 295 -9.93 -6.73 -20.07
C GLU A 295 -10.09 -8.12 -19.43
N CYS A 296 -9.05 -8.62 -18.77
CA CYS A 296 -9.06 -9.93 -18.13
C CYS A 296 -10.01 -9.99 -16.92
N LEU A 297 -9.98 -8.97 -16.04
CA LEU A 297 -10.83 -8.94 -14.85
C LEU A 297 -12.30 -8.69 -15.18
N ARG A 298 -12.60 -7.95 -16.26
CA ARG A 298 -13.96 -7.81 -16.79
C ARG A 298 -14.53 -9.14 -17.23
N ARG A 299 -13.70 -9.98 -17.86
CA ARG A 299 -14.09 -11.36 -18.16
C ARG A 299 -14.28 -12.15 -16.87
N LEU A 300 -13.31 -12.16 -15.96
CA LEU A 300 -13.40 -12.92 -14.71
C LEU A 300 -14.64 -12.58 -13.87
N ASP A 301 -14.98 -11.30 -13.76
CA ASP A 301 -16.07 -10.81 -12.92
C ASP A 301 -17.00 -9.84 -13.69
N PRO A 302 -18.18 -10.30 -14.14
CA PRO A 302 -19.16 -9.46 -14.85
C PRO A 302 -19.72 -8.28 -14.03
N THR A 303 -19.53 -8.28 -12.71
CA THR A 303 -19.91 -7.14 -11.85
C THR A 303 -18.87 -6.01 -11.86
N CYS A 304 -17.67 -6.28 -12.41
CA CYS A 304 -16.54 -5.36 -12.51
C CYS A 304 -16.04 -4.78 -11.16
N VAL A 305 -16.43 -5.38 -10.03
CA VAL A 305 -16.04 -4.91 -8.68
C VAL A 305 -14.55 -5.17 -8.45
N ILE A 306 -14.07 -6.39 -8.78
CA ILE A 306 -12.65 -6.76 -8.65
C ILE A 306 -11.79 -5.86 -9.55
N MET A 307 -12.24 -5.63 -10.78
CA MET A 307 -11.57 -4.75 -11.72
C MET A 307 -11.41 -3.33 -11.17
N GLN A 308 -12.50 -2.72 -10.66
CA GLN A 308 -12.45 -1.34 -10.18
C GLN A 308 -11.46 -1.17 -9.01
N GLN A 309 -11.47 -2.10 -8.06
CA GLN A 309 -10.60 -2.03 -6.88
C GLN A 309 -9.13 -2.19 -7.26
N ILE A 310 -8.76 -3.24 -8.01
CA ILE A 310 -7.37 -3.43 -8.45
C ILE A 310 -6.89 -2.27 -9.33
N CYS A 311 -7.73 -1.85 -10.27
CA CYS A 311 -7.38 -0.74 -11.15
C CYS A 311 -7.26 0.58 -10.36
N SER A 312 -8.03 0.81 -9.30
CA SER A 312 -7.90 2.03 -8.49
C SER A 312 -6.53 2.17 -7.83
N ILE A 313 -5.95 1.06 -7.38
CA ILE A 313 -4.62 1.00 -6.78
C ILE A 313 -3.56 1.33 -7.82
N ILE A 314 -3.65 0.70 -9.00
CA ILE A 314 -2.75 0.97 -10.12
C ILE A 314 -2.87 2.44 -10.56
N ARG A 315 -4.10 2.98 -10.68
CA ARG A 315 -4.35 4.39 -11.02
C ARG A 315 -3.70 5.34 -10.01
N GLN A 316 -3.86 5.10 -8.71
CA GLN A 316 -3.30 5.96 -7.67
C GLN A 316 -1.77 6.01 -7.70
N TYR A 317 -1.12 4.90 -8.08
CA TYR A 317 0.32 4.85 -8.26
C TYR A 317 0.78 5.56 -9.54
N ILE A 318 0.13 5.29 -10.68
CA ILE A 318 0.46 5.92 -11.97
C ILE A 318 0.29 7.45 -11.90
N LYS A 319 -0.76 7.95 -11.21
CA LYS A 319 -0.98 9.39 -10.99
C LYS A 319 0.19 10.12 -10.31
N GLN A 320 1.07 9.41 -9.59
CA GLN A 320 2.22 10.02 -8.92
C GLN A 320 3.44 10.20 -9.83
N ARG A 321 3.47 9.53 -10.99
CA ARG A 321 4.57 9.59 -11.94
C ARG A 321 4.40 10.78 -12.91
N PRO A 322 5.43 11.59 -13.14
CA PRO A 322 5.33 12.81 -13.96
C PRO A 322 5.22 12.51 -15.47
N ASP A 323 5.77 11.39 -15.94
CA ASP A 323 5.82 10.96 -17.35
C ASP A 323 4.53 10.25 -17.82
N THR A 324 3.64 9.93 -16.89
CA THR A 324 2.40 9.18 -17.12
C THR A 324 1.59 9.65 -18.30
N VAL A 325 1.32 10.96 -18.36
CA VAL A 325 0.39 11.52 -19.33
C VAL A 325 0.90 11.31 -20.75
N ARG A 326 2.15 11.69 -20.97
CA ARG A 326 2.86 11.53 -22.23
C ARG A 326 2.96 10.06 -22.64
N CYS A 327 3.23 9.16 -21.68
CA CYS A 327 3.27 7.72 -21.91
C CYS A 327 1.90 7.15 -22.32
N ILE A 328 0.80 7.54 -21.68
CA ILE A 328 -0.55 7.07 -22.04
C ILE A 328 -0.94 7.54 -23.43
N ILE A 329 -0.73 8.82 -23.76
CA ILE A 329 -1.05 9.36 -25.08
C ILE A 329 -0.22 8.65 -26.14
N THR A 330 1.08 8.44 -25.87
CA THR A 330 1.98 7.69 -26.76
C THR A 330 1.54 6.23 -26.89
N TYR A 331 1.04 5.63 -25.82
CA TYR A 331 0.49 4.27 -25.82
C TYR A 331 -0.77 4.14 -26.67
N ILE A 332 -1.70 5.11 -26.57
CA ILE A 332 -2.94 5.15 -27.37
C ILE A 332 -2.64 5.44 -28.85
N THR A 333 -1.67 6.32 -29.13
CA THR A 333 -1.29 6.76 -30.48
C THR A 333 -0.14 5.95 -31.09
N GLY A 334 0.27 4.85 -30.45
CA GLY A 334 1.40 4.04 -30.87
C GLY A 334 1.06 3.09 -32.01
N GLU A 335 2.01 2.88 -32.93
CA GLU A 335 1.85 2.08 -34.16
C GLU A 335 1.50 0.59 -33.93
N LYS A 336 1.66 0.06 -32.71
CA LYS A 336 1.61 -1.39 -32.43
C LYS A 336 0.24 -1.96 -32.03
N ARG A 337 -0.84 -1.17 -31.94
CA ARG A 337 -2.17 -1.71 -31.52
C ARG A 337 -3.32 -1.33 -32.44
N GLU A 338 -3.45 -2.05 -33.56
CA GLU A 338 -4.69 -2.06 -34.36
C GLU A 338 -5.88 -2.58 -33.53
N GLU A 339 -5.67 -3.51 -32.59
CA GLU A 339 -6.73 -4.05 -31.71
C GLU A 339 -7.41 -2.99 -30.81
N LEU A 340 -6.66 -2.00 -30.31
CA LEU A 340 -7.22 -0.92 -29.51
C LEU A 340 -8.06 0.01 -30.39
N SER A 341 -7.67 0.20 -31.65
CA SER A 341 -8.44 0.96 -32.65
C SER A 341 -9.77 0.27 -33.02
N GLU A 342 -9.80 -1.06 -33.04
CA GLU A 342 -11.03 -1.85 -33.22
C GLU A 342 -11.96 -1.77 -32.02
N GLN A 343 -11.42 -1.84 -30.78
CA GLN A 343 -12.20 -1.62 -29.56
C GLN A 343 -12.76 -0.19 -29.47
N LEU A 344 -11.94 0.80 -29.88
CA LEU A 344 -12.36 2.19 -30.02
C LEU A 344 -13.50 2.35 -31.05
N ALA A 345 -13.46 1.59 -32.14
CA ALA A 345 -14.53 1.60 -33.15
C ALA A 345 -15.81 0.85 -32.71
N MET A 346 -15.71 -0.22 -31.91
CA MET A 346 -16.85 -1.07 -31.58
C MET A 346 -17.78 -0.54 -30.47
N ARG A 347 -17.28 0.24 -29.50
CA ARG A 347 -18.07 0.65 -28.32
C ARG A 347 -18.26 2.15 -28.22
N LYS A 348 -19.36 2.72 -28.72
CA LYS A 348 -19.65 4.18 -28.70
C LYS A 348 -20.01 4.76 -27.32
N THR A 349 -19.42 4.30 -26.22
CA THR A 349 -19.67 4.88 -24.90
C THR A 349 -18.91 6.19 -24.78
N ALA A 350 -19.64 7.30 -24.62
CA ALA A 350 -19.04 8.62 -24.36
C ALA A 350 -18.18 8.57 -23.09
N PHE A 351 -17.09 9.35 -23.07
CA PHE A 351 -16.25 9.46 -21.88
C PHE A 351 -17.00 10.23 -20.77
N LEU A 352 -17.09 9.61 -19.59
CA LEU A 352 -17.80 10.14 -18.42
C LEU A 352 -16.82 10.37 -17.26
N ASP A 353 -16.88 11.56 -16.66
CA ASP A 353 -16.03 11.92 -15.53
C ASP A 353 -16.49 11.17 -14.26
N GLU A 354 -15.53 10.65 -13.49
CA GLU A 354 -15.80 9.93 -12.23
C GLU A 354 -16.38 10.89 -11.18
N GLU A 355 -15.98 12.17 -11.20
CA GLU A 355 -16.48 13.20 -10.27
C GLU A 355 -17.92 13.65 -10.59
N GLU A 356 -18.32 13.64 -11.87
CA GLU A 356 -19.67 14.01 -12.29
C GLU A 356 -20.73 12.94 -11.99
N LEU A 357 -20.30 11.70 -11.72
CA LEU A 357 -21.18 10.55 -11.51
C LEU A 357 -21.41 10.18 -10.03
N VAL A 358 -20.70 10.82 -9.09
CA VAL A 358 -20.88 10.54 -7.66
C VAL A 358 -22.28 10.98 -7.20
N GLY A 359 -23.13 10.00 -6.85
CA GLY A 359 -24.50 10.25 -6.40
C GLY A 359 -25.53 10.42 -7.53
N VAL A 360 -25.12 10.20 -8.78
CA VAL A 360 -26.04 10.17 -9.94
C VAL A 360 -26.70 8.81 -10.04
N ASN A 361 -28.01 8.78 -10.25
CA ASN A 361 -28.76 7.54 -10.41
C ASN A 361 -28.35 6.83 -11.71
N ASP A 362 -28.30 5.49 -11.71
CA ASP A 362 -27.90 4.65 -12.86
C ASP A 362 -28.76 4.90 -14.13
N GLU A 363 -29.94 5.49 -13.97
CA GLU A 363 -30.86 5.88 -15.06
C GLU A 363 -30.44 7.17 -15.79
N LEU A 364 -29.56 7.99 -15.22
CA LEU A 364 -29.16 9.30 -15.74
C LEU A 364 -27.78 9.30 -16.41
N VAL A 365 -27.14 8.13 -16.56
CA VAL A 365 -25.81 7.99 -17.17
C VAL A 365 -25.91 8.11 -18.71
N PRO A 366 -25.30 9.13 -19.35
CA PRO A 366 -25.36 9.34 -20.80
C PRO A 366 -24.75 8.18 -21.62
N GLY A 367 -25.44 7.75 -22.68
CA GLY A 367 -25.09 6.58 -23.50
C GLY A 367 -26.15 5.45 -23.48
N SER A 368 -27.33 5.74 -22.91
CA SER A 368 -28.46 4.83 -22.72
C SER A 368 -29.29 4.53 -23.97
N ASP A 369 -29.02 5.18 -25.10
CA ASP A 369 -29.94 5.14 -26.24
C ASP A 369 -29.76 3.87 -27.10
N ASP A 370 -30.90 3.21 -27.31
CA ASP A 370 -31.26 2.14 -28.25
C ASP A 370 -31.16 0.65 -27.84
N THR A 371 -30.57 0.27 -26.70
CA THR A 371 -30.58 -1.16 -26.26
C THR A 371 -31.20 -1.44 -24.89
N ALA A 372 -31.60 -0.39 -24.16
CA ALA A 372 -32.03 -0.50 -22.77
C ALA A 372 -33.48 -1.01 -22.55
N GLU A 373 -34.32 -1.11 -23.60
CA GLU A 373 -35.74 -1.48 -23.44
C GLU A 373 -35.97 -2.89 -22.84
N CYS A 374 -34.97 -3.77 -22.81
CA CYS A 374 -35.05 -5.12 -22.22
C CYS A 374 -34.19 -5.34 -20.95
N SER A 375 -33.41 -4.36 -20.48
CA SER A 375 -32.34 -4.57 -19.48
C SER A 375 -32.81 -4.80 -18.04
N TRP A 376 -34.08 -4.62 -17.71
CA TRP A 376 -34.57 -4.82 -16.33
C TRP A 376 -34.68 -6.30 -15.95
N MET A 377 -34.89 -7.21 -16.92
CA MET A 377 -34.93 -8.66 -16.68
C MET A 377 -33.55 -9.24 -16.35
N ASP A 378 -32.49 -8.62 -16.87
CA ASP A 378 -31.09 -9.01 -16.66
C ASP A 378 -30.45 -8.30 -15.45
N TRP A 379 -31.22 -7.46 -14.74
CA TRP A 379 -30.73 -6.76 -13.56
C TRP A 379 -30.53 -7.72 -12.38
N LEU A 380 -29.31 -7.76 -11.86
CA LEU A 380 -28.96 -8.50 -10.64
C LEU A 380 -28.55 -7.51 -9.54
N PRO A 381 -28.77 -7.82 -8.25
CA PRO A 381 -28.21 -7.00 -7.18
C PRO A 381 -26.68 -7.05 -7.20
N ASP A 382 -26.05 -5.98 -6.70
CA ASP A 382 -24.60 -5.95 -6.51
C ASP A 382 -24.14 -6.96 -5.45
N PRO A 383 -22.93 -7.50 -5.58
CA PRO A 383 -22.39 -8.42 -4.59
C PRO A 383 -22.00 -7.67 -3.30
N PRO A 384 -21.88 -8.35 -2.14
CA PRO A 384 -21.70 -7.70 -0.84
C PRO A 384 -20.36 -6.94 -0.68
N ASP A 385 -19.40 -7.20 -1.55
CA ASP A 385 -18.09 -6.53 -1.67
C ASP A 385 -18.14 -5.24 -2.50
N ALA A 386 -19.28 -4.90 -3.12
CA ALA A 386 -19.42 -3.66 -3.89
C ALA A 386 -19.56 -2.43 -2.97
N ASN A 387 -18.91 -1.32 -3.36
CA ASN A 387 -19.07 -0.04 -2.67
C ASN A 387 -20.48 0.54 -2.92
N PRO A 388 -21.26 0.86 -1.87
CA PRO A 388 -22.63 1.39 -2.01
C PRO A 388 -22.72 2.72 -2.75
N CYS A 389 -21.64 3.50 -2.82
CA CYS A 389 -21.63 4.83 -3.44
C CYS A 389 -21.26 4.82 -4.94
N GLN A 390 -21.07 3.64 -5.54
CA GLN A 390 -20.57 3.50 -6.91
C GLN A 390 -21.59 2.79 -7.80
N SER A 391 -21.93 3.43 -8.93
CA SER A 391 -22.83 2.91 -9.95
C SER A 391 -22.31 1.60 -10.55
N ARG A 392 -23.18 0.58 -10.63
CA ARG A 392 -22.86 -0.67 -11.34
C ARG A 392 -22.69 -0.43 -12.83
N ARG A 393 -23.55 0.40 -13.42
CA ARG A 393 -23.50 0.73 -14.86
C ARG A 393 -22.21 1.46 -15.23
N TYR A 394 -21.73 2.35 -14.36
CA TYR A 394 -20.41 2.97 -14.55
C TYR A 394 -19.29 1.92 -14.59
N ARG A 395 -19.25 0.98 -13.64
CA ARG A 395 -18.26 -0.10 -13.63
C ARG A 395 -18.30 -0.98 -14.89
N GLN A 396 -19.48 -1.27 -15.40
CA GLN A 396 -19.67 -2.12 -16.58
C GLN A 396 -19.36 -1.39 -17.90
N ASN A 397 -19.56 -0.07 -17.94
CA ASN A 397 -19.24 0.78 -19.09
C ASN A 397 -17.77 1.28 -19.10
N ALA A 398 -17.00 0.99 -18.04
CA ALA A 398 -15.60 1.37 -17.94
C ALA A 398 -14.73 0.53 -18.90
N ASP A 399 -14.44 1.08 -20.09
CA ASP A 399 -13.53 0.49 -21.06
C ASP A 399 -12.05 0.75 -20.75
N VAL A 400 -11.10 0.04 -21.39
CA VAL A 400 -9.66 0.30 -21.27
C VAL A 400 -9.35 1.77 -21.53
N PHE A 401 -9.97 2.36 -22.56
CA PHE A 401 -9.84 3.79 -22.85
C PHE A 401 -10.36 4.67 -21.71
N ASN A 402 -11.61 4.47 -21.25
CA ASN A 402 -12.18 5.25 -20.14
C ASN A 402 -11.35 5.10 -18.85
N MET A 403 -10.82 3.90 -18.61
CA MET A 403 -9.99 3.59 -17.45
C MET A 403 -8.60 4.21 -17.55
N LEU A 404 -8.03 4.34 -18.74
CA LEU A 404 -6.79 5.08 -18.97
C LEU A 404 -7.03 6.58 -18.85
N VAL A 405 -8.14 7.09 -19.38
CA VAL A 405 -8.47 8.52 -19.30
C VAL A 405 -8.88 8.93 -17.88
N SER A 406 -9.49 8.03 -17.09
CA SER A 406 -9.76 8.28 -15.65
C SER A 406 -8.48 8.49 -14.81
N VAL A 407 -7.31 8.11 -15.33
CA VAL A 407 -6.01 8.43 -14.71
C VAL A 407 -5.78 9.95 -14.70
N TYR A 408 -6.36 10.72 -15.62
CA TYR A 408 -6.20 12.18 -15.70
C TYR A 408 -7.06 12.97 -14.72
N GLY A 409 -8.14 12.38 -14.21
CA GLY A 409 -9.18 13.13 -13.49
C GLY A 409 -10.04 13.99 -14.41
N SER A 410 -9.46 14.84 -15.27
CA SER A 410 -10.19 15.72 -16.20
C SER A 410 -9.84 15.49 -17.67
N LYS A 411 -10.83 15.69 -18.55
CA LYS A 411 -10.69 15.65 -20.02
C LYS A 411 -9.76 16.76 -20.55
N GLU A 412 -9.75 17.92 -19.90
CA GLU A 412 -9.02 19.10 -20.38
C GLU A 412 -7.50 18.89 -20.34
N ILE A 413 -7.00 18.18 -19.32
CA ILE A 413 -5.58 17.88 -19.16
C ILE A 413 -5.11 16.97 -20.30
N PHE A 414 -5.91 15.96 -20.65
CA PHE A 414 -5.61 15.08 -21.77
C PHE A 414 -5.53 15.86 -23.09
N VAL A 415 -6.48 16.76 -23.34
CA VAL A 415 -6.50 17.57 -24.57
C VAL A 415 -5.31 18.52 -24.63
N LYS A 416 -4.95 19.19 -23.52
CA LYS A 416 -3.78 20.09 -23.46
C LYS A 416 -2.49 19.34 -23.80
N GLU A 417 -2.28 18.19 -23.18
CA GLU A 417 -1.07 17.39 -23.36
C GLU A 417 -1.03 16.70 -24.72
N TYR A 418 -2.17 16.24 -25.24
CA TYR A 418 -2.24 15.71 -26.60
C TYR A 418 -1.92 16.79 -27.63
N ARG A 419 -2.39 18.03 -27.41
CA ARG A 419 -2.06 19.18 -28.24
C ARG A 419 -0.55 19.50 -28.21
N GLU A 420 0.07 19.47 -27.04
CA GLU A 420 1.52 19.68 -26.89
C GLU A 420 2.33 18.57 -27.57
N LEU A 421 1.96 17.31 -27.36
CA LEU A 421 2.60 16.17 -28.03
C LEU A 421 2.42 16.22 -29.55
N LEU A 422 1.23 16.57 -30.03
CA LEU A 422 0.96 16.74 -31.45
C LEU A 422 1.79 17.89 -32.02
N ALA A 423 1.92 19.01 -31.32
CA ALA A 423 2.76 20.13 -31.75
C ALA A 423 4.24 19.73 -31.86
N GLU A 424 4.77 18.99 -30.88
CA GLU A 424 6.13 18.46 -30.94
C GLU A 424 6.34 17.49 -32.10
N ARG A 425 5.41 16.56 -32.32
CA ARG A 425 5.50 15.57 -33.41
C ARG A 425 5.45 16.25 -34.79
N LEU A 426 4.56 17.23 -34.95
CA LEU A 426 4.39 17.98 -36.20
C LEU A 426 5.53 18.98 -36.45
N THR A 427 6.24 19.44 -35.41
CA THR A 427 7.38 20.38 -35.56
C THR A 427 8.72 19.67 -35.69
N LYS A 428 8.97 18.57 -34.97
CA LYS A 428 10.28 17.88 -34.91
C LYS A 428 10.49 16.82 -36.01
N SER A 429 9.45 16.09 -36.43
CA SER A 429 9.65 14.93 -37.31
C SER A 429 9.70 15.30 -38.79
N TRP A 430 10.65 14.73 -39.54
CA TRP A 430 10.73 14.78 -41.01
C TRP A 430 9.87 13.68 -41.67
N ASN A 431 9.31 12.75 -40.88
CA ASN A 431 8.88 11.45 -41.39
C ASN A 431 7.60 10.86 -40.76
N ARG A 432 6.74 11.64 -40.10
CA ARG A 432 5.38 11.16 -39.75
C ARG A 432 4.34 11.78 -40.66
N ASP A 433 3.67 10.91 -41.42
CA ASP A 433 2.58 11.27 -42.31
C ASP A 433 1.44 11.93 -41.50
N PRO A 434 1.05 13.19 -41.81
CA PRO A 434 -0.12 13.84 -41.21
C PRO A 434 -1.40 12.99 -41.28
N GLN A 435 -1.48 12.06 -42.23
CA GLN A 435 -2.59 11.11 -42.36
C GLN A 435 -2.67 10.10 -41.20
N PHE A 436 -1.53 9.71 -40.61
CA PHE A 436 -1.50 8.79 -39.48
C PHE A 436 -2.16 9.44 -38.24
N GLU A 437 -1.75 10.66 -37.90
CA GLU A 437 -2.30 11.41 -36.76
C GLU A 437 -3.79 11.77 -37.00
N GLN A 438 -4.19 11.98 -38.26
CA GLN A 438 -5.61 12.20 -38.60
C GLN A 438 -6.49 11.00 -38.23
N ARG A 439 -6.05 9.76 -38.50
CA ARG A 439 -6.81 8.55 -38.16
C ARG A 439 -7.06 8.44 -36.65
N TYR A 440 -6.06 8.73 -35.81
CA TYR A 440 -6.25 8.70 -34.35
C TYR A 440 -7.13 9.82 -33.85
N LEU A 441 -7.01 11.02 -34.42
CA LEU A 441 -7.90 12.13 -34.09
C LEU A 441 -9.36 11.77 -34.38
N GLU A 442 -9.65 11.13 -35.51
CA GLU A 442 -11.00 10.65 -35.86
C GLU A 442 -11.51 9.59 -34.87
N LEU A 443 -10.65 8.68 -34.40
CA LEU A 443 -11.01 7.71 -33.35
C LEU A 443 -11.30 8.37 -32.00
N LEU A 444 -10.52 9.39 -31.63
CA LEU A 444 -10.74 10.14 -30.38
C LEU A 444 -12.06 10.93 -30.44
N LYS A 445 -12.42 11.50 -31.59
CA LYS A 445 -13.72 12.19 -31.77
C LYS A 445 -14.93 11.31 -31.49
N LEU A 446 -14.82 9.98 -31.59
CA LEU A 446 -15.90 9.06 -31.23
C LEU A 446 -16.17 8.97 -29.72
N ARG A 447 -15.30 9.56 -28.88
CA ARG A 447 -15.36 9.47 -27.41
C ARG A 447 -15.46 10.83 -26.72
N PHE A 448 -14.91 11.87 -27.33
CA PHE A 448 -15.01 13.25 -26.87
C PHE A 448 -16.27 13.93 -27.43
N SER A 449 -16.72 14.98 -26.75
CA SER A 449 -17.84 15.79 -27.21
C SER A 449 -17.41 16.71 -28.35
N GLU A 450 -18.39 17.20 -29.11
CA GLU A 450 -18.14 18.02 -30.29
C GLU A 450 -17.45 19.33 -29.90
N GLY A 451 -16.27 19.60 -30.48
CA GLY A 451 -15.51 20.85 -30.28
C GLY A 451 -14.31 20.76 -29.34
N GLU A 452 -14.21 19.75 -28.46
CA GLU A 452 -13.09 19.63 -27.50
C GLU A 452 -11.73 19.42 -28.19
N LEU A 453 -11.71 18.70 -29.31
CA LEU A 453 -10.49 18.42 -30.09
C LEU A 453 -10.29 19.39 -31.27
N GLN A 454 -11.08 20.47 -31.35
CA GLN A 454 -11.06 21.38 -32.50
C GLN A 454 -9.67 22.02 -32.71
N GLN A 455 -8.91 22.29 -31.65
CA GLN A 455 -7.57 22.85 -31.77
C GLN A 455 -6.61 21.90 -32.50
N CYS A 456 -6.63 20.61 -32.14
CA CYS A 456 -5.82 19.58 -32.80
C CYS A 456 -6.23 19.38 -34.28
N GLU A 457 -7.51 19.52 -34.60
CA GLU A 457 -7.99 19.47 -35.99
C GLU A 457 -7.44 20.61 -36.83
N VAL A 458 -7.43 21.82 -36.27
CA VAL A 458 -6.87 23.01 -36.95
C VAL A 458 -5.36 22.84 -37.14
N MET A 459 -4.63 22.27 -36.17
CA MET A 459 -3.20 21.98 -36.32
C MET A 459 -2.89 21.04 -37.50
N LEU A 460 -3.64 19.95 -37.66
CA LEU A 460 -3.48 19.05 -38.81
C LEU A 460 -3.90 19.70 -40.13
N LYS A 461 -4.92 20.58 -40.10
CA LYS A 461 -5.30 21.37 -41.26
C LYS A 461 -4.21 22.34 -41.67
N ASP A 462 -3.59 23.03 -40.70
CA ASP A 462 -2.48 23.96 -40.95
C ASP A 462 -1.33 23.26 -41.67
N MET A 463 -0.96 22.03 -41.27
CA MET A 463 0.07 21.24 -41.96
C MET A 463 -0.28 20.92 -43.41
N ARG A 464 -1.53 20.51 -43.69
CA ARG A 464 -1.99 20.25 -45.07
C ARG A 464 -2.02 21.52 -45.91
N ASP A 465 -2.49 22.62 -45.33
CA ASP A 465 -2.51 23.93 -46.00
C ASP A 465 -1.07 24.41 -46.27
N SER A 466 -0.13 24.13 -45.36
CA SER A 466 1.29 24.43 -45.51
C SER A 466 1.93 23.67 -46.68
N GLU A 467 1.73 22.35 -46.75
CA GLU A 467 2.22 21.53 -47.87
C GLU A 467 1.66 22.00 -49.23
N HIS A 468 0.42 22.48 -49.24
CA HIS A 468 -0.18 23.03 -50.45
C HIS A 468 0.49 24.34 -50.88
N ILE A 469 0.85 25.20 -49.92
CA ILE A 469 1.52 26.47 -50.17
C ILE A 469 2.99 26.26 -50.59
N ASP A 470 3.70 25.32 -49.98
CA ASP A 470 5.08 24.99 -50.37
C ASP A 470 5.16 24.65 -51.87
N ARG A 471 4.24 23.82 -52.38
CA ARG A 471 4.15 23.46 -53.81
C ARG A 471 3.88 24.66 -54.73
N LEU A 472 3.34 25.75 -54.21
CA LEU A 472 3.02 26.97 -54.97
C LEU A 472 4.20 27.95 -55.00
N VAL A 473 5.01 28.01 -53.93
CA VAL A 473 6.13 28.97 -53.78
C VAL A 473 7.44 28.46 -54.40
N ASP A 474 7.57 27.14 -54.59
CA ASP A 474 8.80 26.37 -54.90
C ASP A 474 9.67 26.83 -56.09
N ASN A 475 9.17 27.65 -57.02
CA ASN A 475 9.82 27.86 -58.33
C ASN A 475 10.93 28.94 -58.38
N LEU A 476 11.23 29.66 -57.29
CA LEU A 476 12.15 30.82 -57.32
C LEU A 476 13.13 30.93 -56.13
N LEU A 477 13.28 29.90 -55.31
CA LEU A 477 14.08 29.97 -54.08
C LEU A 477 15.56 29.57 -54.28
N PRO A 478 16.50 30.13 -53.49
CA PRO A 478 17.94 29.86 -53.60
C PRO A 478 18.34 28.46 -53.10
N PHE A 479 17.50 27.83 -52.26
CA PHE A 479 17.61 26.47 -51.75
C PHE A 479 16.19 25.94 -51.44
N PRO A 480 15.97 24.62 -51.39
CA PRO A 480 14.65 24.07 -51.07
C PRO A 480 14.24 24.45 -49.64
N ILE A 481 13.05 25.04 -49.49
CA ILE A 481 12.49 25.44 -48.19
C ILE A 481 11.11 24.79 -48.05
N ASN A 482 10.98 23.94 -47.02
CA ASN A 482 9.71 23.36 -46.62
C ASN A 482 9.24 24.13 -45.38
N ALA A 483 8.40 25.14 -45.56
CA ALA A 483 7.93 25.94 -44.44
C ALA A 483 6.74 25.24 -43.76
N ARG A 484 6.75 25.18 -42.43
CA ARG A 484 5.60 24.75 -41.63
C ARG A 484 4.84 25.97 -41.13
N ILE A 485 3.81 26.35 -41.88
CA ILE A 485 2.98 27.52 -41.61
C ILE A 485 1.90 27.12 -40.60
N ILE A 486 2.03 27.65 -39.39
CA ILE A 486 1.16 27.34 -38.25
C ILE A 486 0.32 28.55 -37.82
N SER A 487 -0.84 28.29 -37.22
CA SER A 487 -1.68 29.34 -36.65
C SER A 487 -1.31 29.63 -35.18
N SER A 488 -1.02 30.89 -34.84
CA SER A 488 -0.54 31.26 -33.49
C SER A 488 -1.57 31.04 -32.37
N PHE A 489 -2.87 31.02 -32.69
CA PHE A 489 -3.93 30.88 -31.68
C PHE A 489 -4.24 29.43 -31.30
N PHE A 490 -4.11 28.50 -32.24
CA PHE A 490 -4.52 27.10 -32.03
C PHE A 490 -3.37 26.18 -31.62
N TRP A 491 -2.14 26.61 -31.87
CA TRP A 491 -0.94 25.91 -31.44
C TRP A 491 -0.57 26.28 -29.99
N PRO A 492 0.06 25.37 -29.24
CA PRO A 492 0.64 25.72 -27.94
C PRO A 492 1.75 26.77 -28.14
N LYS A 493 2.10 27.48 -27.06
CA LYS A 493 3.23 28.42 -27.12
C LYS A 493 4.50 27.62 -27.39
N ILE A 494 5.10 27.86 -28.54
CA ILE A 494 6.39 27.30 -28.89
C ILE A 494 7.44 28.34 -28.51
N GLU A 495 8.38 27.97 -27.65
CA GLU A 495 9.48 28.85 -27.27
C GLU A 495 10.40 29.08 -28.46
N ASN A 496 10.70 30.35 -28.72
CA ASN A 496 11.60 30.76 -29.79
C ASN A 496 12.76 31.53 -29.17
N GLU A 497 13.94 30.92 -29.14
CA GLU A 497 15.16 31.63 -28.79
C GLU A 497 15.46 32.71 -29.85
N GLU A 498 15.61 33.96 -29.43
CA GLU A 498 16.04 35.02 -30.34
C GLU A 498 17.54 34.93 -30.58
N PHE A 499 17.95 34.75 -31.84
CA PHE A 499 19.36 34.83 -32.25
C PHE A 499 19.50 35.37 -33.67
N ALA A 500 20.70 35.87 -33.99
CA ALA A 500 21.02 36.37 -35.31
C ALA A 500 21.26 35.22 -36.29
N MET A 501 20.32 35.02 -37.23
CA MET A 501 20.44 34.04 -38.30
C MET A 501 21.49 34.45 -39.36
N PRO A 502 22.16 33.48 -40.02
CA PRO A 502 23.04 33.77 -41.14
C PRO A 502 22.33 34.49 -42.29
N GLN A 503 22.98 35.50 -42.87
CA GLN A 503 22.39 36.39 -43.90
C GLN A 503 21.89 35.62 -45.14
N ALA A 504 22.59 34.55 -45.53
CA ALA A 504 22.21 33.69 -46.65
C ALA A 504 20.86 32.99 -46.41
N LEU A 505 20.62 32.51 -45.18
CA LEU A 505 19.36 31.88 -44.81
C LEU A 505 18.24 32.91 -44.71
N MET A 506 18.50 34.08 -44.12
CA MET A 506 17.52 35.18 -44.07
C MET A 506 17.02 35.58 -45.45
N THR A 507 17.92 35.64 -46.45
CA THR A 507 17.55 36.04 -47.80
C THR A 507 16.59 35.03 -48.44
N GLY A 508 16.82 33.72 -48.24
CA GLY A 508 15.90 32.67 -48.69
C GLY A 508 14.55 32.72 -47.97
N LEU A 509 14.54 32.97 -46.66
CA LEU A 509 13.31 33.11 -45.87
C LEU A 509 12.47 34.34 -46.28
N ASP A 510 13.11 35.46 -46.58
CA ASP A 510 12.44 36.68 -47.06
C ASP A 510 11.83 36.49 -48.46
N GLU A 511 12.52 35.77 -49.35
CA GLU A 511 11.98 35.43 -50.68
C GLU A 511 10.79 34.48 -50.59
N TYR A 512 10.85 33.48 -49.69
CA TYR A 512 9.72 32.62 -49.39
C TYR A 512 8.54 33.44 -48.84
N ALA A 513 8.78 34.35 -47.89
CA ALA A 513 7.74 35.21 -47.33
C ALA A 513 7.07 36.10 -48.39
N ARG A 514 7.83 36.64 -49.34
CA ARG A 514 7.28 37.39 -50.48
C ARG A 514 6.44 36.51 -51.40
N GLY A 515 6.85 35.26 -51.63
CA GLY A 515 6.07 34.25 -52.35
C GLY A 515 4.73 33.98 -51.66
N PHE A 516 4.76 33.79 -50.34
CA PHE A 516 3.56 33.60 -49.53
C PHE A 516 2.59 34.79 -49.60
N GLU A 517 3.09 36.02 -49.42
CA GLU A 517 2.27 37.24 -49.48
C GLU A 517 1.58 37.41 -50.84
N THR A 518 2.22 36.95 -51.92
CA THR A 518 1.63 36.98 -53.27
C THR A 518 0.40 36.06 -53.38
N HIS A 519 0.45 34.90 -52.74
CA HIS A 519 -0.67 33.94 -52.74
C HIS A 519 -1.73 34.23 -51.65
N LYS A 520 -1.34 34.84 -50.53
CA LYS A 520 -2.20 35.17 -49.38
C LYS A 520 -2.07 36.66 -49.02
N GLY A 521 -2.53 37.55 -49.89
CA GLY A 521 -2.34 39.02 -49.80
C GLY A 521 -2.92 39.77 -48.60
N SER A 522 -3.49 39.09 -47.60
CA SER A 522 -3.95 39.70 -46.33
C SER A 522 -3.20 39.19 -45.10
N ARG A 523 -2.15 38.39 -45.27
CA ARG A 523 -1.39 37.75 -44.18
C ARG A 523 0.10 37.94 -44.40
N LYS A 524 0.82 38.17 -43.31
CA LYS A 524 2.29 38.23 -43.27
C LYS A 524 2.82 37.05 -42.48
N LEU A 525 3.99 36.54 -42.85
CA LEU A 525 4.68 35.50 -42.11
C LEU A 525 5.60 36.11 -41.05
N GLU A 526 5.61 35.48 -39.89
CA GLU A 526 6.55 35.74 -38.81
C GLU A 526 7.31 34.44 -38.56
N TRP A 527 8.64 34.48 -38.70
CA TRP A 527 9.48 33.29 -38.62
C TRP A 527 9.86 32.98 -37.17
N MET A 528 9.64 31.72 -36.76
CA MET A 528 10.21 31.17 -35.52
C MET A 528 11.61 30.63 -35.80
N SER A 529 12.61 31.50 -35.75
CA SER A 529 13.97 31.21 -36.23
C SER A 529 14.72 30.11 -35.48
N ALA A 530 14.37 29.80 -34.22
CA ALA A 530 15.02 28.74 -33.44
C ALA A 530 14.41 27.36 -33.65
N VAL A 531 13.18 27.29 -34.14
CA VAL A 531 12.40 26.06 -34.20
C VAL A 531 12.40 25.55 -35.63
N GLY A 532 13.11 24.46 -35.88
CA GLY A 532 13.18 23.82 -37.18
C GLY A 532 14.39 22.90 -37.31
N SER A 533 14.57 22.35 -38.50
CA SER A 533 15.74 21.55 -38.87
C SER A 533 16.29 22.07 -40.20
N ILE A 534 17.61 22.17 -40.30
CA ILE A 534 18.34 22.57 -41.48
C ILE A 534 19.28 21.42 -41.85
N GLU A 535 19.13 20.89 -43.06
CA GLU A 535 20.11 19.97 -43.64
C GLU A 535 21.28 20.77 -44.22
N LEU A 536 22.47 20.56 -43.66
CA LEU A 536 23.70 21.21 -44.08
C LEU A 536 24.65 20.19 -44.70
N GLU A 537 25.24 20.54 -45.84
CA GLU A 537 26.42 19.86 -46.36
C GLU A 537 27.66 20.56 -45.80
N VAL A 538 28.37 19.88 -44.89
CA VAL A 538 29.61 20.37 -44.27
C VAL A 538 30.80 19.71 -44.96
N GLU A 539 31.65 20.52 -45.58
CA GLU A 539 32.88 20.09 -46.23
C GLU A 539 34.11 20.58 -45.43
N LEU A 540 34.90 19.63 -44.92
CA LEU A 540 36.16 19.88 -44.20
C LEU A 540 37.25 18.98 -44.76
N ASP A 541 38.38 19.55 -45.19
CA ASP A 541 39.55 18.82 -45.71
C ASP A 541 39.20 17.75 -46.79
N ASN A 542 38.31 18.09 -47.73
CA ASN A 542 37.73 17.21 -48.77
C ASN A 542 36.83 16.06 -48.29
N VAL A 543 36.40 16.06 -47.03
CA VAL A 543 35.38 15.15 -46.49
C VAL A 543 34.05 15.88 -46.42
N LYS A 544 33.05 15.34 -47.11
CA LYS A 544 31.67 15.87 -47.13
C LYS A 544 30.79 15.06 -46.18
N ALA A 545 30.07 15.73 -45.29
CA ALA A 545 29.03 15.14 -44.46
C ALA A 545 27.74 15.94 -44.58
N VAL A 546 26.61 15.25 -44.73
CA VAL A 546 25.28 15.86 -44.65
C VAL A 546 24.80 15.68 -43.22
N VAL A 547 24.43 16.77 -42.55
CA VAL A 547 23.97 16.78 -41.16
C VAL A 547 22.70 17.60 -41.06
N ALA A 548 21.65 17.03 -40.48
CA ALA A 548 20.45 17.77 -40.09
C ALA A 548 20.62 18.34 -38.68
N VAL A 549 20.57 19.66 -38.54
CA VAL A 549 20.76 20.34 -37.24
C VAL A 549 19.73 21.45 -37.04
N SER A 550 19.47 21.83 -35.80
CA SER A 550 18.63 23.00 -35.53
C SER A 550 19.26 24.28 -36.14
N PRO A 551 18.45 25.30 -36.49
CA PRO A 551 18.94 26.60 -36.97
C PRO A 551 19.99 27.26 -36.07
N ALA A 552 19.88 27.11 -34.75
CA ALA A 552 20.83 27.68 -33.80
C ALA A 552 22.20 26.97 -33.87
N HIS A 553 22.22 25.64 -34.03
CA HIS A 553 23.45 24.86 -34.27
C HIS A 553 24.10 25.23 -35.62
N ALA A 554 23.30 25.46 -36.66
CA ALA A 554 23.75 25.94 -37.96
C ALA A 554 24.39 27.33 -37.88
N ALA A 555 23.78 28.25 -37.12
CA ALA A 555 24.26 29.61 -36.95
C ALA A 555 25.63 29.66 -36.25
N VAL A 556 25.83 28.84 -35.21
CA VAL A 556 27.15 28.70 -34.54
C VAL A 556 28.21 28.20 -35.52
N LEU A 557 27.90 27.19 -36.34
CA LEU A 557 28.85 26.66 -37.32
C LEU A 557 29.17 27.69 -38.41
N SER A 558 28.18 28.49 -38.83
CA SER A 558 28.36 29.51 -39.86
C SER A 558 29.42 30.57 -39.49
N LEU A 559 29.64 30.85 -38.19
CA LEU A 559 30.67 31.80 -37.76
C LEU A 559 32.09 31.35 -38.10
N PHE A 560 32.32 30.04 -38.14
CA PHE A 560 33.62 29.48 -38.51
C PHE A 560 33.97 29.69 -40.00
N THR A 561 32.98 30.04 -40.84
CA THR A 561 33.24 30.47 -42.22
C THR A 561 33.84 31.88 -42.30
N LYS A 562 33.62 32.73 -41.29
CA LYS A 562 34.16 34.09 -41.23
C LYS A 562 35.56 34.13 -40.62
N LYS A 563 35.82 33.30 -39.60
CA LYS A 563 37.06 33.27 -38.81
C LYS A 563 37.27 31.86 -38.24
N GLU A 564 38.50 31.35 -38.30
CA GLU A 564 38.84 29.97 -37.89
C GLU A 564 38.85 29.76 -36.37
N THR A 565 38.93 30.84 -35.58
CA THR A 565 39.10 30.80 -34.11
C THR A 565 38.21 31.81 -33.40
N TRP A 566 37.51 31.38 -32.35
CA TRP A 566 36.51 32.20 -31.65
C TRP A 566 36.53 31.98 -30.14
N THR A 567 36.15 33.01 -29.38
CA THR A 567 35.84 32.90 -27.95
C THR A 567 34.33 32.80 -27.75
N VAL A 568 33.88 32.19 -26.63
CA VAL A 568 32.43 32.09 -26.32
C VAL A 568 31.80 33.48 -26.18
N ASP A 569 32.54 34.44 -25.62
CA ASP A 569 32.07 35.82 -25.45
C ASP A 569 31.89 36.55 -26.79
N GLU A 570 32.82 36.36 -27.73
CA GLU A 570 32.71 36.90 -29.09
C GLU A 570 31.53 36.30 -29.85
N MET A 571 31.33 34.99 -29.75
CA MET A 571 30.22 34.29 -30.41
C MET A 571 28.85 34.69 -29.83
N ALA A 572 28.75 34.80 -28.51
CA ALA A 572 27.53 35.25 -27.83
C ALA A 572 27.15 36.67 -28.26
N ALA A 573 28.12 37.58 -28.40
CA ALA A 573 27.88 38.95 -28.85
C ALA A 573 27.43 39.02 -30.32
N GLU A 574 28.05 38.23 -31.21
CA GLU A 574 27.73 38.23 -32.65
C GLU A 574 26.37 37.56 -32.94
N LEU A 575 26.08 36.43 -32.29
CA LEU A 575 24.81 35.70 -32.47
C LEU A 575 23.66 36.28 -31.63
N LYS A 576 23.96 37.19 -30.70
CA LYS A 576 23.02 37.68 -29.67
C LYS A 576 22.40 36.54 -28.85
N MET A 577 23.17 35.50 -28.58
CA MET A 577 22.75 34.31 -27.83
C MET A 577 23.36 34.33 -26.43
N ASP A 578 22.68 33.68 -25.46
CA ASP A 578 23.26 33.48 -24.14
C ASP A 578 24.51 32.56 -24.20
N LYS A 579 25.50 32.85 -23.35
CA LYS A 579 26.80 32.16 -23.32
C LYS A 579 26.64 30.66 -23.03
N ARG A 580 25.67 30.30 -22.17
CA ARG A 580 25.38 28.90 -21.84
C ARG A 580 24.89 28.13 -23.07
N ASN A 581 24.01 28.76 -23.85
CA ASN A 581 23.42 28.21 -25.06
C ASN A 581 24.43 28.04 -26.19
N VAL A 582 25.36 28.99 -26.34
CA VAL A 582 26.49 28.89 -27.29
C VAL A 582 27.41 27.73 -26.89
N LYS A 583 27.75 27.62 -25.60
CA LYS A 583 28.63 26.56 -25.09
C LYS A 583 28.04 25.16 -25.31
N LYS A 584 26.76 24.93 -25.01
CA LYS A 584 26.06 23.64 -25.22
C LYS A 584 26.15 23.20 -26.70
N ARG A 585 25.97 24.13 -27.62
CA ARG A 585 26.02 23.88 -29.08
C ARG A 585 27.44 23.63 -29.58
N LEU A 586 28.45 24.29 -28.99
CA LEU A 586 29.87 24.03 -29.28
C LEU A 586 30.32 22.66 -28.75
N GLU A 587 29.87 22.26 -27.57
CA GLU A 587 30.14 20.93 -27.00
C GLU A 587 29.54 19.82 -27.87
N TRP A 588 28.33 20.03 -28.43
CA TRP A 588 27.75 19.12 -29.41
C TRP A 588 28.64 18.99 -30.66
N TRP A 589 29.03 20.11 -31.29
CA TRP A 589 29.93 20.10 -32.45
C TRP A 589 31.33 19.54 -32.14
N GLN A 590 31.78 19.61 -30.89
CA GLN A 590 33.01 18.99 -30.41
C GLN A 590 32.89 17.47 -30.32
N ASN A 591 31.76 16.97 -29.83
CA ASN A 591 31.45 15.54 -29.84
C ASN A 591 31.35 15.00 -31.27
N SER A 592 30.75 15.79 -32.18
CA SER A 592 30.69 15.54 -33.62
C SER A 592 32.04 15.62 -34.33
N GLY A 593 33.08 16.15 -33.67
CA GLY A 593 34.44 16.21 -34.20
C GLY A 593 34.71 17.34 -35.20
N VAL A 594 33.82 18.32 -35.31
CA VAL A 594 33.94 19.47 -36.23
C VAL A 594 34.74 20.61 -35.60
N VAL A 595 34.64 20.81 -34.29
CA VAL A 595 35.32 21.87 -33.52
C VAL A 595 36.10 21.24 -32.36
N TYR A 596 37.19 21.85 -31.91
CA TYR A 596 37.86 21.47 -30.67
C TYR A 596 38.20 22.69 -29.81
N ALA A 597 38.22 22.49 -28.50
CA ALA A 597 38.60 23.50 -27.53
C ALA A 597 40.12 23.42 -27.25
N SER A 598 40.82 24.55 -27.20
CA SER A 598 42.25 24.58 -26.85
C SER A 598 42.44 24.38 -25.34
N ALA A 599 43.24 23.38 -24.95
CA ALA A 599 43.42 23.00 -23.56
C ALA A 599 44.51 23.83 -22.87
N GLY A 600 44.08 24.77 -22.02
CA GLY A 600 44.94 25.51 -21.09
C GLY A 600 44.11 26.16 -19.98
N GLU A 601 44.03 25.48 -18.82
CA GLU A 601 43.36 25.85 -17.56
C GLU A 601 41.82 25.97 -17.56
N SER A 602 41.16 25.02 -16.87
CA SER A 602 39.79 24.92 -16.30
C SER A 602 38.55 25.47 -17.03
N GLU A 603 38.67 26.41 -17.96
CA GLU A 603 37.62 26.96 -18.83
C GLU A 603 38.24 27.18 -20.22
N ALA A 604 37.78 26.45 -21.24
CA ALA A 604 38.29 26.62 -22.59
C ALA A 604 37.92 28.02 -23.15
N LYS A 605 38.89 28.94 -23.18
CA LYS A 605 38.69 30.32 -23.64
C LYS A 605 38.57 30.44 -25.16
N THR A 606 39.12 29.51 -25.93
CA THR A 606 39.14 29.57 -27.40
C THR A 606 38.77 28.24 -28.06
N TRP A 607 37.92 28.33 -29.08
CA TRP A 607 37.42 27.23 -29.91
C TRP A 607 38.02 27.34 -31.31
N HIS A 608 38.43 26.20 -31.88
CA HIS A 608 39.15 26.08 -33.14
C HIS A 608 38.49 25.06 -34.06
N LEU A 609 38.51 25.30 -35.36
CA LEU A 609 38.07 24.32 -36.36
C LEU A 609 39.01 23.10 -36.37
N ALA A 610 38.46 21.88 -36.35
CA ALA A 610 39.24 20.65 -36.34
C ALA A 610 39.97 20.39 -37.66
N SER A 611 41.19 19.81 -37.59
CA SER A 611 42.03 19.47 -38.75
C SER A 611 42.29 17.95 -38.86
N GLY A 612 41.35 17.12 -38.39
CA GLY A 612 41.54 15.66 -38.24
C GLY A 612 40.31 14.85 -38.61
N THR A 613 40.45 14.06 -39.68
CA THR A 613 39.40 13.34 -40.43
C THR A 613 38.79 12.09 -39.76
N SER A 614 39.13 11.74 -38.52
CA SER A 614 38.75 10.44 -37.92
C SER A 614 37.42 10.41 -37.15
N LYS A 615 36.79 11.57 -36.88
CA LYS A 615 35.51 11.65 -36.14
C LYS A 615 34.28 12.01 -36.99
N MET A 616 34.47 12.58 -38.19
CA MET A 616 33.35 12.93 -39.08
C MET A 616 32.58 11.72 -39.63
N GLU A 617 33.17 10.53 -39.70
CA GLU A 617 32.46 9.31 -40.13
C GLU A 617 31.32 8.89 -39.17
N ARG A 618 31.34 9.32 -37.89
CA ARG A 618 30.27 9.02 -36.92
C ARG A 618 29.00 9.85 -37.14
N LEU A 619 29.09 10.97 -37.86
CA LEU A 619 27.96 11.83 -38.20
C LEU A 619 26.96 11.16 -39.15
N GLN A 620 27.36 10.10 -39.86
CA GLN A 620 26.46 9.36 -40.75
C GLN A 620 25.56 8.33 -40.02
N VAL A 621 25.83 8.02 -38.73
CA VAL A 621 25.18 6.91 -38.02
C VAL A 621 24.30 7.35 -36.84
N GLU A 622 24.63 8.47 -36.17
CA GLU A 622 23.85 8.99 -35.03
C GLU A 622 22.75 9.97 -35.46
N HIS A 623 21.92 9.58 -36.43
CA HIS A 623 20.84 10.43 -36.95
C HIS A 623 19.58 10.47 -36.06
N ASP A 624 19.57 9.80 -34.90
CA ASP A 624 18.32 9.44 -34.20
C ASP A 624 18.28 9.59 -32.67
N MET A 625 19.24 10.23 -32.00
CA MET A 625 19.20 10.35 -30.53
C MET A 625 19.55 11.76 -30.04
N GLU A 626 18.65 12.73 -30.22
CA GLU A 626 18.45 13.75 -29.19
C GLU A 626 17.61 13.12 -28.07
N GLU A 627 18.24 12.32 -27.20
CA GLU A 627 17.67 12.02 -25.89
C GLU A 627 17.85 13.26 -24.99
N ASP A 628 16.71 13.87 -24.67
CA ASP A 628 16.38 14.57 -23.43
C ASP A 628 17.54 15.17 -22.63
N ILE A 629 17.86 16.45 -22.87
CA ILE A 629 18.24 17.37 -21.78
C ILE A 629 17.62 18.76 -22.05
N SER A 630 16.32 18.86 -21.81
CA SER A 630 15.62 20.09 -21.41
C SER A 630 14.96 19.86 -20.04
N ASP A 631 15.78 19.52 -19.04
CA ASP A 631 15.36 19.54 -17.63
C ASP A 631 15.56 20.95 -17.01
N ASP A 632 15.79 21.98 -17.84
CA ASP A 632 15.96 23.38 -17.41
C ASP A 632 14.66 24.19 -17.42
N ASP A 633 13.56 23.73 -18.05
CA ASP A 633 12.26 24.45 -18.08
C ASP A 633 11.58 24.54 -16.70
N LYS A 634 12.13 23.88 -15.69
CA LYS A 634 11.67 24.08 -14.30
C LYS A 634 12.19 25.38 -13.68
N ASN A 635 13.14 26.11 -14.30
CA ASN A 635 13.75 27.29 -13.67
C ASN A 635 12.94 28.59 -13.86
N ASP A 636 12.33 28.83 -15.03
CA ASP A 636 11.55 30.06 -15.25
C ASP A 636 10.20 30.04 -14.52
N ASP A 637 9.53 28.88 -14.47
CA ASP A 637 8.37 28.67 -13.59
C ASP A 637 8.75 28.77 -12.10
N MET A 638 10.00 28.45 -11.74
CA MET A 638 10.48 28.62 -10.37
C MET A 638 10.62 30.10 -10.00
N GLU A 639 11.04 30.97 -10.92
CA GLU A 639 11.25 32.39 -10.62
C GLU A 639 9.92 33.11 -10.36
N ALA A 640 8.88 32.83 -11.16
CA ALA A 640 7.53 33.34 -10.92
C ALA A 640 6.90 32.80 -9.61
N VAL A 641 7.09 31.50 -9.31
CA VAL A 641 6.61 30.91 -8.06
C VAL A 641 7.41 31.40 -6.84
N ASP A 642 8.71 31.64 -6.98
CA ASP A 642 9.59 32.15 -5.93
C ASP A 642 9.29 33.63 -5.63
N THR A 643 8.90 34.44 -6.63
CA THR A 643 8.38 35.79 -6.37
C THR A 643 7.03 35.76 -5.64
N LEU A 644 6.19 34.74 -5.82
CA LEU A 644 4.95 34.56 -5.05
C LEU A 644 5.22 34.14 -3.59
N GLU A 645 6.38 33.53 -3.30
CA GLU A 645 6.79 33.13 -1.95
C GLU A 645 6.86 34.31 -0.98
N GLN A 646 7.22 35.50 -1.47
CA GLN A 646 7.26 36.72 -0.64
C GLN A 646 5.89 37.07 -0.05
N TYR A 647 4.81 36.67 -0.73
CA TYR A 647 3.43 36.92 -0.30
C TYR A 647 2.82 35.74 0.49
N TRP A 648 3.59 34.70 0.79
CA TRP A 648 3.09 33.50 1.47
C TRP A 648 2.50 33.81 2.85
N ILE A 649 3.14 34.67 3.65
CA ILE A 649 2.64 35.03 4.99
C ILE A 649 1.25 35.68 4.90
N TYR A 650 1.07 36.60 3.95
CA TYR A 650 -0.21 37.23 3.68
C TYR A 650 -1.24 36.20 3.17
N THR A 651 -0.85 35.37 2.22
CA THR A 651 -1.72 34.35 1.60
C THR A 651 -2.19 33.32 2.62
N LYS A 652 -1.30 32.86 3.50
CA LYS A 652 -1.62 31.95 4.62
C LYS A 652 -2.61 32.60 5.58
N SER A 653 -2.39 33.86 5.97
CA SER A 653 -3.32 34.59 6.85
C SER A 653 -4.67 34.84 6.17
N PHE A 654 -4.69 35.09 4.87
CA PHE A 654 -5.89 35.33 4.10
C PHE A 654 -6.76 34.07 3.99
N ILE A 655 -6.16 32.92 3.64
CA ILE A 655 -6.85 31.62 3.58
C ILE A 655 -7.25 31.15 4.99
N ALA A 656 -6.48 31.47 6.03
CA ALA A 656 -6.82 31.12 7.42
C ALA A 656 -8.02 31.90 7.99
N ASN A 657 -8.22 33.14 7.54
CA ASN A 657 -9.29 34.03 8.03
C ASN A 657 -10.59 33.98 7.20
N GLN A 658 -10.61 33.27 6.07
CA GLN A 658 -11.79 33.12 5.21
C GLN A 658 -12.22 31.65 5.09
N GLU A 659 -13.47 31.43 4.67
CA GLU A 659 -13.90 30.12 4.17
C GLU A 659 -13.03 29.68 2.97
N PRO A 660 -12.89 28.36 2.72
CA PRO A 660 -12.10 27.76 1.63
C PRO A 660 -12.04 28.60 0.34
N VAL A 661 -10.83 28.87 -0.14
CA VAL A 661 -10.58 29.83 -1.23
C VAL A 661 -10.19 29.11 -2.52
N LYS A 662 -10.73 29.53 -3.67
CA LYS A 662 -10.32 29.02 -4.99
C LYS A 662 -9.10 29.77 -5.55
N ALA A 663 -8.34 29.11 -6.43
CA ALA A 663 -7.15 29.70 -7.06
C ALA A 663 -7.44 30.98 -7.86
N GLU A 664 -8.60 31.09 -8.52
CA GLU A 664 -8.97 32.26 -9.33
C GLU A 664 -9.14 33.52 -8.49
N ARG A 665 -9.60 33.34 -7.23
CA ARG A 665 -9.74 34.44 -6.29
C ARG A 665 -8.38 34.97 -5.85
N LEU A 666 -7.43 34.08 -5.57
CA LEU A 666 -6.06 34.44 -5.23
C LEU A 666 -5.31 35.05 -6.41
N HIS A 667 -5.51 34.53 -7.62
CA HIS A 667 -5.00 35.12 -8.86
C HIS A 667 -5.47 36.57 -9.06
N THR A 668 -6.75 36.86 -8.76
CA THR A 668 -7.27 38.24 -8.83
C THR A 668 -6.58 39.15 -7.82
N ILE A 669 -6.30 38.66 -6.61
CA ILE A 669 -5.63 39.41 -5.54
C ILE A 669 -4.16 39.65 -5.89
N PHE A 670 -3.44 38.64 -6.38
CA PHE A 670 -2.05 38.78 -6.80
C PHE A 670 -1.89 39.75 -7.98
N ARG A 671 -2.87 39.79 -8.90
CA ARG A 671 -2.91 40.83 -9.95
C ARG A 671 -3.13 42.24 -9.41
N MET A 672 -3.83 42.40 -8.29
CA MET A 672 -4.00 43.71 -7.65
C MET A 672 -2.73 44.20 -6.93
N PHE A 673 -1.80 43.30 -6.59
CA PHE A 673 -0.48 43.66 -6.04
C PHE A 673 0.54 44.06 -7.10
N ALA A 674 0.32 43.69 -8.37
CA ALA A 674 1.18 44.10 -9.47
C ALA A 674 0.98 45.60 -9.80
N SER A 675 2.08 46.32 -10.02
CA SER A 675 2.03 47.73 -10.41
C SER A 675 1.38 47.89 -11.80
N PRO A 676 0.68 49.01 -12.09
CA PRO A 676 0.07 49.24 -13.40
C PRO A 676 1.16 49.23 -14.49
N GLY A 677 1.21 48.18 -15.31
CA GLY A 677 2.17 48.02 -16.40
C GLY A 677 3.08 46.78 -16.33
N GLN A 678 3.13 46.05 -15.22
CA GLN A 678 3.76 44.72 -15.16
C GLN A 678 2.73 43.62 -15.40
N HIS A 679 3.09 42.58 -16.16
CA HIS A 679 2.28 41.37 -16.26
C HIS A 679 2.26 40.70 -14.87
N GLY A 680 1.08 40.64 -14.25
CA GLY A 680 0.91 39.89 -13.00
C GLY A 680 1.04 38.38 -13.22
N PRO A 681 1.16 37.59 -12.14
CA PRO A 681 1.30 36.13 -12.23
C PRO A 681 0.10 35.51 -12.92
N THR A 682 0.34 34.48 -13.74
CA THR A 682 -0.71 33.73 -14.43
C THR A 682 -1.49 32.87 -13.44
N LEU A 683 -2.68 32.40 -13.85
CA LEU A 683 -3.45 31.46 -13.03
C LEU A 683 -2.68 30.15 -12.81
N GLU A 684 -1.87 29.72 -13.80
CA GLU A 684 -1.04 28.52 -13.70
C GLU A 684 0.07 28.72 -12.65
N ASP A 685 0.73 29.88 -12.61
CA ASP A 685 1.76 30.21 -11.59
C ASP A 685 1.16 30.17 -10.18
N VAL A 686 -0.06 30.68 -10.02
CA VAL A 686 -0.78 30.70 -8.74
C VAL A 686 -1.20 29.29 -8.34
N VAL A 687 -1.65 28.47 -9.28
CA VAL A 687 -1.99 27.06 -9.02
C VAL A 687 -0.71 26.27 -8.68
N ALA A 688 0.38 26.45 -9.42
CA ALA A 688 1.67 25.83 -9.16
C ALA A 688 2.22 26.23 -7.79
N PHE A 689 2.12 27.52 -7.42
CA PHE A 689 2.43 28.02 -6.09
C PHE A 689 1.60 27.35 -5.00
N LEU A 690 0.28 27.27 -5.16
CA LEU A 690 -0.61 26.64 -4.17
C LEU A 690 -0.39 25.13 -4.09
N GLN A 691 -0.16 24.45 -5.22
CA GLN A 691 0.19 23.03 -5.28
C GLN A 691 1.55 22.75 -4.63
N ARG A 692 2.54 23.64 -4.78
CA ARG A 692 3.81 23.58 -4.04
C ARG A 692 3.56 23.65 -2.53
N LYS A 693 2.63 24.49 -2.08
CA LYS A 693 2.21 24.57 -0.66
C LYS A 693 1.40 23.37 -0.20
N VAL A 694 0.59 22.74 -1.07
CA VAL A 694 -0.07 21.47 -0.79
C VAL A 694 0.95 20.35 -0.64
N LYS A 695 1.94 20.27 -1.55
CA LYS A 695 3.05 19.30 -1.48
C LYS A 695 3.90 19.47 -0.22
N MET A 696 4.05 20.70 0.27
CA MET A 696 4.70 21.01 1.55
C MET A 696 3.82 20.72 2.78
N ASN A 697 2.61 20.17 2.60
CA ASN A 697 1.61 19.95 3.66
C ASN A 697 1.24 21.22 4.43
N LEU A 698 1.23 22.38 3.76
CA LEU A 698 0.80 23.67 4.33
C LEU A 698 -0.64 24.01 3.95
N LEU A 699 -1.12 23.50 2.80
CA LEU A 699 -2.50 23.64 2.32
C LEU A 699 -3.08 22.26 1.96
N SER A 700 -4.39 22.11 2.03
CA SER A 700 -5.16 20.95 1.55
C SER A 700 -6.07 21.44 0.45
N CYS A 701 -6.04 20.77 -0.69
CA CYS A 701 -6.98 21.01 -1.78
C CYS A 701 -8.07 19.94 -1.76
N VAL A 702 -9.33 20.35 -1.63
CA VAL A 702 -10.49 19.47 -1.76
C VAL A 702 -11.45 20.12 -2.75
N ASN A 703 -11.72 19.45 -3.87
CA ASN A 703 -12.62 19.94 -4.94
C ASN A 703 -12.26 21.35 -5.46
N GLY A 704 -10.96 21.61 -5.68
CA GLY A 704 -10.45 22.92 -6.14
C GLY A 704 -10.48 24.04 -5.09
N LEU A 705 -10.85 23.73 -3.84
CA LEU A 705 -10.83 24.67 -2.72
C LEU A 705 -9.60 24.43 -1.85
N TYR A 706 -8.81 25.48 -1.66
CA TYR A 706 -7.64 25.46 -0.81
C TYR A 706 -8.02 25.84 0.61
N LYS A 707 -7.67 24.98 1.56
CA LYS A 707 -7.73 25.22 3.00
C LYS A 707 -6.33 25.11 3.58
N VAL A 708 -6.05 25.81 4.67
CA VAL A 708 -4.80 25.58 5.41
C VAL A 708 -4.86 24.20 6.07
N VAL A 709 -3.86 23.35 5.80
CA VAL A 709 -3.68 22.10 6.57
C VAL A 709 -3.33 22.54 7.97
N LYS A 710 -4.27 22.35 8.88
CA LYS A 710 -3.95 22.40 10.31
C LYS A 710 -3.09 21.19 10.58
N ASP A 711 -1.82 21.40 10.90
CA ASP A 711 -0.90 20.32 11.26
C ASP A 711 -1.54 19.47 12.36
N ALA A 712 -1.98 18.25 12.03
CA ALA A 712 -2.47 17.32 13.02
C ALA A 712 -1.25 16.76 13.77
N PRO A 713 -1.19 16.90 15.10
CA PRO A 713 -0.05 16.44 15.87
C PRO A 713 0.07 14.91 15.80
N ALA A 714 1.30 14.40 15.82
CA ALA A 714 1.53 12.96 15.87
C ALA A 714 0.86 12.34 17.12
N GLN A 715 0.17 11.22 16.94
CA GLN A 715 -0.51 10.48 18.00
C GLN A 715 0.15 9.12 18.23
N VAL A 716 0.31 8.72 19.49
CA VAL A 716 0.86 7.43 19.90
C VAL A 716 -0.23 6.63 20.62
N TYR A 717 -0.55 5.47 20.05
CA TYR A 717 -1.51 4.52 20.60
C TYR A 717 -0.78 3.31 21.19
N PHE A 718 -1.37 2.70 22.22
CA PHE A 718 -0.77 1.60 22.96
C PHE A 718 -1.44 0.26 22.62
N LYS A 719 -0.66 -0.81 22.73
CA LYS A 719 -1.14 -2.19 22.63
C LYS A 719 -0.57 -3.05 23.76
N ASP A 720 -1.35 -4.03 24.22
CA ASP A 720 -0.91 -5.04 25.17
C ASP A 720 -0.06 -6.14 24.50
N GLN A 721 0.42 -7.11 25.29
CA GLN A 721 1.19 -8.26 24.80
C GLN A 721 0.39 -9.18 23.85
N ASN A 722 -0.93 -9.04 23.79
CA ASN A 722 -1.84 -9.80 22.92
C ASN A 722 -2.28 -9.00 21.68
N ASP A 723 -1.61 -7.89 21.37
CA ASP A 723 -1.90 -6.97 20.26
C ASP A 723 -3.28 -6.27 20.36
N ARG A 724 -3.86 -6.21 21.57
CA ARG A 724 -5.10 -5.47 21.84
C ARG A 724 -4.77 -4.03 22.17
N HIS A 725 -5.52 -3.10 21.59
CA HIS A 725 -5.37 -1.69 21.94
C HIS A 725 -5.80 -1.43 23.38
N ILE A 726 -5.03 -0.60 24.10
CA ILE A 726 -5.26 -0.25 25.50
C ILE A 726 -5.12 1.27 25.71
N SER A 727 -5.76 1.79 26.75
CA SER A 727 -5.55 3.17 27.21
C SER A 727 -4.27 3.25 28.06
N PRO A 728 -3.29 4.12 27.73
CA PRO A 728 -2.12 4.32 28.59
C PRO A 728 -2.46 4.94 29.94
N TRP A 729 -3.59 5.65 30.05
CA TRP A 729 -4.00 6.24 31.32
C TRP A 729 -4.71 5.23 32.22
N HIS A 730 -5.61 4.41 31.68
CA HIS A 730 -6.51 3.60 32.50
C HIS A 730 -6.13 2.12 32.58
N ASP A 731 -5.65 1.53 31.48
CA ASP A 731 -5.41 0.08 31.41
C ASP A 731 -4.02 -0.33 31.91
N ILE A 732 -3.07 0.59 31.95
CA ILE A 732 -1.75 0.34 32.55
C ILE A 732 -1.88 0.42 34.07
N PRO A 733 -1.54 -0.64 34.83
CA PRO A 733 -1.65 -0.60 36.28
C PRO A 733 -0.68 0.42 36.88
N LEU A 734 -1.13 1.18 37.90
CA LEU A 734 -0.28 2.12 38.63
C LEU A 734 0.96 1.45 39.23
N PHE A 735 0.77 0.30 39.87
CA PHE A 735 1.82 -0.43 40.57
C PHE A 735 2.40 -1.57 39.73
N VAL A 736 3.73 -1.66 39.73
CA VAL A 736 4.47 -2.86 39.32
C VAL A 736 4.59 -3.80 40.52
N ASP A 737 4.93 -3.24 41.69
CA ASP A 737 5.03 -3.94 42.96
C ASP A 737 4.56 -2.98 44.07
N GLU A 738 3.32 -3.16 44.51
CA GLU A 738 2.69 -2.32 45.54
C GLU A 738 3.43 -2.41 46.88
N SER A 739 3.96 -3.59 47.23
CA SER A 739 4.68 -3.81 48.50
C SER A 739 5.98 -3.02 48.57
N LYS A 740 6.62 -2.80 47.42
CA LYS A 740 7.87 -2.03 47.29
C LYS A 740 7.64 -0.59 46.83
N LYS A 741 6.39 -0.18 46.63
CA LYS A 741 6.02 1.13 46.08
C LYS A 741 6.77 1.42 44.77
N ILE A 742 6.81 0.44 43.86
CA ILE A 742 7.37 0.60 42.50
C ILE A 742 6.20 0.84 41.54
N TYR A 743 6.29 1.90 40.75
CA TYR A 743 5.21 2.39 39.90
C TYR A 743 5.53 2.20 38.42
N ASN A 744 4.51 2.05 37.58
CA ASN A 744 4.66 2.24 36.14
C ASN A 744 4.62 3.74 35.84
N MET A 745 5.53 4.20 34.99
CA MET A 745 5.51 5.55 34.42
C MET A 745 5.38 5.43 32.90
N VAL A 746 4.50 6.26 32.32
CA VAL A 746 4.35 6.39 30.87
C VAL A 746 5.18 7.58 30.40
N ILE A 747 6.18 7.34 29.55
CA ILE A 747 7.05 8.41 29.02
C ILE A 747 6.33 9.18 27.92
N GLU A 748 6.12 10.47 28.09
CA GLU A 748 5.49 11.34 27.10
C GLU A 748 6.52 12.16 26.31
N ILE A 749 7.53 12.69 27.01
CA ILE A 749 8.53 13.58 26.45
C ILE A 749 9.93 13.04 26.79
N PRO A 750 10.66 12.51 25.80
CA PRO A 750 12.06 12.13 25.97
C PRO A 750 12.95 13.31 26.36
N ARG A 751 13.99 13.03 27.16
CA ARG A 751 14.97 14.05 27.54
C ARG A 751 15.61 14.73 26.31
N TRP A 752 15.81 16.04 26.43
CA TRP A 752 16.37 16.97 25.45
C TRP A 752 15.53 17.16 24.18
N THR A 753 14.25 16.84 24.25
CA THR A 753 13.27 17.18 23.20
C THR A 753 12.39 18.36 23.64
N ASN A 754 11.81 19.07 22.66
CA ASN A 754 11.05 20.32 22.89
C ASN A 754 9.53 20.16 22.72
N ALA A 755 9.08 19.14 22.00
CA ALA A 755 7.67 18.95 21.68
C ALA A 755 6.88 18.63 22.96
N LYS A 756 5.88 19.46 23.30
CA LYS A 756 5.01 19.20 24.45
C LYS A 756 4.00 18.13 24.06
N MET A 757 4.19 16.93 24.59
CA MET A 757 3.30 15.80 24.37
C MET A 757 2.68 15.40 25.69
N GLU A 758 1.44 14.97 25.63
CA GLU A 758 0.65 14.60 26.80
C GLU A 758 -0.38 13.53 26.43
N ILE A 759 -0.76 12.72 27.41
CA ILE A 759 -1.91 11.84 27.36
C ILE A 759 -3.16 12.70 27.12
N SER A 760 -3.88 12.41 26.04
CA SER A 760 -5.09 13.12 25.66
C SER A 760 -6.28 12.66 26.52
N THR A 761 -6.48 13.29 27.68
CA THR A 761 -7.51 12.92 28.67
C THR A 761 -8.96 12.99 28.16
N LYS A 762 -9.21 13.66 27.04
CA LYS A 762 -10.56 13.83 26.45
C LYS A 762 -10.84 12.94 25.25
N GLU A 763 -9.81 12.36 24.62
CA GLU A 763 -9.99 11.54 23.41
C GLU A 763 -10.13 10.06 23.78
N SER A 764 -10.87 9.32 22.95
CA SER A 764 -11.00 7.86 23.08
C SER A 764 -9.62 7.21 22.97
N MET A 765 -9.40 6.16 23.77
CA MET A 765 -8.11 5.46 23.94
C MET A 765 -7.00 6.29 24.59
N THR A 766 -7.26 7.55 24.94
CA THR A 766 -6.33 8.48 25.60
C THR A 766 -4.90 8.43 25.01
N PRO A 767 -4.72 8.61 23.67
CA PRO A 767 -3.40 8.53 23.05
C PRO A 767 -2.48 9.65 23.53
N ILE A 768 -1.16 9.45 23.44
CA ILE A 768 -0.21 10.56 23.62
C ILE A 768 -0.22 11.40 22.35
N LYS A 769 -0.52 12.69 22.46
CA LYS A 769 -0.54 13.63 21.33
C LYS A 769 0.22 14.90 21.67
N GLN A 770 0.69 15.62 20.65
CA GLN A 770 1.29 16.94 20.87
C GLN A 770 0.20 17.95 21.21
N ASP A 771 0.43 18.75 22.24
CA ASP A 771 -0.43 19.90 22.58
C ASP A 771 -0.44 20.87 21.38
N VAL A 772 -1.63 21.40 21.03
CA VAL A 772 -1.84 22.34 19.93
C VAL A 772 -2.42 23.62 20.50
N LYS A 773 -1.66 24.70 20.42
CA LYS A 773 -2.08 26.02 20.89
C LYS A 773 -2.20 26.98 19.71
N ASN A 774 -3.34 27.66 19.59
CA ASN A 774 -3.64 28.57 18.47
C ASN A 774 -3.51 27.92 17.08
N GLY A 775 -3.78 26.61 16.98
CA GLY A 775 -3.69 25.86 15.73
C GLY A 775 -2.27 25.46 15.31
N GLU A 776 -1.25 25.73 16.12
CA GLU A 776 0.13 25.29 15.89
C GLU A 776 0.58 24.27 16.96
N PRO A 777 1.39 23.26 16.59
CA PRO A 777 1.98 22.34 17.56
C PRO A 777 2.86 23.09 18.57
N ARG A 778 2.66 22.80 19.86
CA ARG A 778 3.34 23.48 20.95
C ARG A 778 4.72 22.86 21.20
N PHE A 779 5.70 23.75 21.34
CA PHE A 779 7.06 23.41 21.74
C PHE A 779 7.47 24.28 22.93
N VAL A 780 8.27 23.73 23.84
CA VAL A 780 8.94 24.49 24.88
C VAL A 780 10.22 25.08 24.30
N ASP A 781 10.44 26.38 24.51
CA ASP A 781 11.62 27.08 24.00
C ASP A 781 12.90 26.67 24.76
N ASN A 782 14.05 26.75 24.09
CA ASN A 782 15.34 26.57 24.74
C ASN A 782 15.73 27.85 25.47
N PHE A 783 16.00 27.77 26.77
CA PHE A 783 16.46 28.91 27.56
C PHE A 783 17.70 28.52 28.35
N PHE A 784 18.74 29.34 28.26
CA PHE A 784 20.07 28.97 28.74
C PHE A 784 20.05 28.74 30.27
N PRO A 785 20.63 27.64 30.78
CA PRO A 785 21.44 26.63 30.07
C PRO A 785 20.66 25.37 29.63
N PHE A 786 19.33 25.38 29.67
CA PHE A 786 18.49 24.20 29.48
C PHE A 786 17.99 24.02 28.03
N LYS A 787 18.28 22.84 27.47
CA LYS A 787 17.76 22.40 26.17
C LYS A 787 16.52 21.53 26.35
N GLY A 788 15.37 22.02 25.90
CA GLY A 788 14.09 21.32 26.00
C GLY A 788 13.80 20.87 27.43
N TYR A 789 13.22 19.69 27.57
CA TYR A 789 13.05 19.01 28.86
C TYR A 789 14.37 18.36 29.27
N ILE A 790 14.86 18.64 30.47
CA ILE A 790 16.17 18.14 30.93
C ILE A 790 16.10 16.77 31.64
N TRP A 791 14.93 16.12 31.59
CA TRP A 791 14.64 14.76 32.10
C TRP A 791 13.77 14.01 31.12
N ASN A 792 13.57 12.71 31.34
CA ASN A 792 12.42 12.04 30.73
C ASN A 792 11.18 12.47 31.52
N TYR A 793 10.16 12.94 30.81
CA TYR A 793 8.96 13.50 31.41
C TYR A 793 7.74 12.70 30.96
N GLY A 794 6.78 12.53 31.86
CA GLY A 794 5.55 11.83 31.59
C GLY A 794 4.67 11.81 32.82
N ALA A 795 3.79 10.81 32.93
CA ALA A 795 2.84 10.73 34.04
C ALA A 795 2.69 9.32 34.60
N LEU A 796 2.14 9.21 35.81
CA LEU A 796 1.72 7.91 36.36
C LEU A 796 0.32 7.54 35.84
N PRO A 797 0.12 6.33 35.31
CA PRO A 797 -1.20 5.87 34.90
C PRO A 797 -2.09 5.67 36.14
N GLN A 798 -3.40 5.69 35.95
CA GLN A 798 -4.41 5.52 37.00
C GLN A 798 -4.32 6.55 38.13
N THR A 799 -3.83 7.75 37.85
CA THR A 799 -3.86 8.89 38.78
C THR A 799 -4.61 10.04 38.13
N TRP A 800 -5.16 10.94 38.93
CA TRP A 800 -5.85 12.13 38.45
C TRP A 800 -5.86 13.21 39.54
N GLU A 801 -5.46 14.43 39.21
CA GLU A 801 -5.55 15.59 40.09
C GLU A 801 -6.94 16.25 39.94
N ASP A 802 -7.88 15.93 40.83
CA ASP A 802 -9.26 16.41 40.72
C ASP A 802 -9.35 17.94 40.85
N PRO A 803 -9.86 18.68 39.83
CA PRO A 803 -10.00 20.14 39.89
C PRO A 803 -11.06 20.61 40.90
N LYS A 804 -11.87 19.70 41.45
CA LYS A 804 -12.82 20.01 42.52
C LYS A 804 -12.18 19.91 43.90
N HIS A 805 -11.05 19.23 44.02
CA HIS A 805 -10.29 19.11 45.25
C HIS A 805 -9.36 20.32 45.41
N LYS A 806 -9.42 20.96 46.57
CA LYS A 806 -8.50 22.03 46.95
C LYS A 806 -7.46 21.47 47.90
N ASP A 807 -6.22 21.39 47.45
CA ASP A 807 -5.14 20.85 48.25
C ASP A 807 -4.89 21.74 49.48
N PRO A 808 -4.82 21.16 50.69
CA PRO A 808 -4.71 21.91 51.93
C PRO A 808 -3.35 22.59 52.11
N ASP A 809 -2.30 22.06 51.50
CA ASP A 809 -0.94 22.55 51.66
C ASP A 809 -0.60 23.67 50.65
N THR A 810 -1.10 23.56 49.42
CA THR A 810 -0.90 24.57 48.37
C THR A 810 -1.97 25.66 48.40
N GLY A 811 -3.18 25.34 48.86
CA GLY A 811 -4.34 26.22 48.79
C GLY A 811 -4.87 26.45 47.38
N ALA A 812 -4.52 25.58 46.42
CA ALA A 812 -4.94 25.61 45.02
C ALA A 812 -5.69 24.33 44.62
N TYR A 813 -6.43 24.36 43.51
CA TYR A 813 -7.18 23.20 43.00
C TYR A 813 -6.31 22.34 42.08
N GLY A 814 -6.59 21.04 41.93
CA GLY A 814 -5.84 20.17 41.01
C GLY A 814 -5.91 20.63 39.56
N ASP A 815 -4.89 20.27 38.76
CA ASP A 815 -4.73 20.69 37.36
C ASP A 815 -5.56 19.88 36.35
N ASN A 816 -6.36 18.91 36.82
CA ASN A 816 -7.24 18.07 36.03
C ASN A 816 -6.55 17.06 35.09
N ASP A 817 -5.25 16.79 35.28
CA ASP A 817 -4.45 15.83 34.51
C ASP A 817 -3.95 14.66 35.40
N PRO A 818 -3.34 13.60 34.83
CA PRO A 818 -2.65 12.58 35.60
C PRO A 818 -1.37 13.15 36.23
N ILE A 819 -0.96 12.65 37.40
CA ILE A 819 0.19 13.23 38.13
C ILE A 819 1.49 13.13 37.33
N ASP A 820 2.19 14.24 37.24
CA ASP A 820 3.39 14.38 36.44
C ASP A 820 4.63 13.79 37.12
N VAL A 821 5.53 13.23 36.31
CA VAL A 821 6.75 12.56 36.74
C VAL A 821 7.95 13.04 35.94
N VAL A 822 9.01 13.35 36.68
CA VAL A 822 10.33 13.69 36.20
C VAL A 822 11.27 12.53 36.53
N GLU A 823 11.68 11.80 35.50
CA GLU A 823 12.59 10.66 35.61
C GLU A 823 14.05 11.09 35.34
N ILE A 824 14.90 10.92 36.36
CA ILE A 824 16.24 11.53 36.43
C ILE A 824 17.39 10.61 36.00
N GLY A 825 17.11 9.38 35.59
CA GLY A 825 18.08 8.37 35.21
C GLY A 825 18.91 8.75 34.01
N SER A 826 19.97 8.00 33.77
CA SER A 826 20.98 8.28 32.74
C SER A 826 20.48 7.97 31.34
N LYS A 827 19.52 7.06 31.20
CA LYS A 827 18.97 6.63 29.91
C LYS A 827 17.99 7.66 29.34
N ILE A 828 18.02 7.86 28.02
CA ILE A 828 16.97 8.63 27.31
C ILE A 828 15.95 7.61 26.82
N HIS A 829 14.75 7.65 27.41
CA HIS A 829 13.66 6.75 27.03
C HIS A 829 12.95 7.22 25.77
N ARG A 830 12.28 6.31 25.07
CA ARG A 830 11.47 6.66 23.91
C ARG A 830 10.10 7.12 24.36
N ARG A 831 9.48 7.96 23.54
CA ARG A 831 8.10 8.36 23.73
C ARG A 831 7.19 7.14 23.65
N GLY A 832 6.31 7.00 24.63
CA GLY A 832 5.41 5.88 24.79
C GLY A 832 6.04 4.66 25.49
N ASP A 833 7.30 4.73 25.92
CA ASP A 833 7.85 3.67 26.78
C ASP A 833 7.10 3.64 28.11
N VAL A 834 6.83 2.43 28.61
CA VAL A 834 6.27 2.21 29.96
C VAL A 834 7.38 1.59 30.80
N ILE A 835 7.81 2.31 31.84
CA ILE A 835 8.98 1.94 32.65
C ILE A 835 8.62 1.78 34.12
N SER A 836 9.39 0.98 34.84
CA SER A 836 9.22 0.78 36.28
C SER A 836 10.10 1.76 37.05
N VAL A 837 9.50 2.66 37.81
CA VAL A 837 10.22 3.74 38.49
C VAL A 837 10.07 3.66 40.00
N LYS A 838 11.11 4.12 40.69
CA LYS A 838 11.12 4.39 42.13
C LYS A 838 10.97 5.89 42.36
N VAL A 839 9.93 6.28 43.10
CA VAL A 839 9.67 7.67 43.48
C VAL A 839 10.51 8.06 44.69
N ILE A 840 11.19 9.20 44.60
CA ILE A 840 12.18 9.67 45.59
C ILE A 840 11.68 10.93 46.31
N GLY A 841 10.82 11.72 45.66
CA GLY A 841 10.26 12.93 46.23
C GLY A 841 9.29 13.63 45.29
N VAL A 842 8.87 14.83 45.66
CA VAL A 842 7.90 15.62 44.87
C VAL A 842 8.14 17.12 45.07
N ILE A 843 7.79 17.93 44.08
CA ILE A 843 7.71 19.39 44.20
C ILE A 843 6.34 19.89 43.73
N ALA A 844 5.74 20.81 44.49
CA ALA A 844 4.47 21.45 44.18
C ALA A 844 4.71 22.71 43.35
N LEU A 845 4.40 22.66 42.06
CA LEU A 845 4.31 23.84 41.21
C LEU A 845 2.92 24.46 41.39
N ILE A 846 2.86 25.80 41.44
CA ILE A 846 1.60 26.53 41.36
C ILE A 846 1.54 27.15 39.98
N ASP A 847 0.72 26.56 39.11
CA ASP A 847 0.61 26.95 37.72
C ASP A 847 -0.72 27.66 37.48
N GLU A 848 -0.67 28.97 37.24
CA GLU A 848 -1.87 29.82 36.98
C GLU A 848 -3.00 29.69 38.04
N GLY A 849 -2.67 29.26 39.26
CA GLY A 849 -3.60 29.09 40.38
C GLY A 849 -4.03 27.64 40.64
N GLU A 850 -3.51 26.69 39.87
CA GLU A 850 -3.70 25.25 40.03
C GLU A 850 -2.47 24.61 40.72
N THR A 851 -2.72 23.58 41.50
CA THR A 851 -1.69 22.69 42.04
C THR A 851 -1.30 21.73 40.95
N ASP A 852 -0.01 21.67 40.67
CA ASP A 852 0.56 20.80 39.65
C ASP A 852 1.76 20.06 40.29
N TRP A 853 1.55 18.80 40.66
CA TRP A 853 2.56 18.00 41.35
C TRP A 853 3.56 17.39 40.38
N LYS A 854 4.85 17.68 40.59
CA LYS A 854 5.95 17.06 39.83
C LYS A 854 6.70 16.05 40.69
N LEU A 855 6.44 14.77 40.48
CA LEU A 855 7.15 13.68 41.15
C LEU A 855 8.58 13.58 40.61
N ILE A 856 9.53 13.27 41.50
CA ILE A 856 10.93 12.98 41.16
C ILE A 856 11.13 11.47 41.29
N ALA A 857 11.49 10.81 40.20
CA ALA A 857 11.64 9.36 40.16
C ALA A 857 12.89 8.94 39.39
N ILE A 858 13.31 7.69 39.59
CA ILE A 858 14.41 7.07 38.84
C ILE A 858 13.97 5.71 38.29
N ASP A 859 14.34 5.39 37.05
CA ASP A 859 14.16 4.06 36.48
C ASP A 859 14.88 3.01 37.32
N MET A 860 14.18 1.93 37.68
CA MET A 860 14.74 0.79 38.40
C MET A 860 15.87 0.08 37.64
N THR A 861 15.95 0.27 36.32
CA THR A 861 17.04 -0.28 35.50
C THR A 861 18.29 0.61 35.44
N ASP A 862 18.25 1.80 36.05
CA ASP A 862 19.39 2.71 36.09
C ASP A 862 20.49 2.23 37.06
N GLU A 863 21.76 2.42 36.69
CA GLU A 863 22.92 2.01 37.49
C GLU A 863 22.97 2.67 38.87
N LYS A 864 22.40 3.87 39.02
CA LYS A 864 22.36 4.62 40.27
C LYS A 864 21.07 4.40 41.06
N ALA A 865 20.10 3.63 40.55
CA ALA A 865 18.82 3.41 41.20
C ALA A 865 18.99 2.90 42.65
N ASP A 866 19.86 1.92 42.87
CA ASP A 866 20.10 1.35 44.20
C ASP A 866 20.73 2.34 45.20
N GLN A 867 21.45 3.33 44.70
CA GLN A 867 22.19 4.32 45.51
C GLN A 867 21.34 5.53 45.90
N ILE A 868 20.19 5.72 45.24
CA ILE A 868 19.33 6.89 45.43
C ILE A 868 18.01 6.42 46.04
N ASN A 869 17.83 6.65 47.34
CA ASN A 869 16.63 6.25 48.08
C ASN A 869 15.92 7.44 48.74
N GLU A 870 16.64 8.51 49.04
CA GLU A 870 16.09 9.76 49.57
C GLU A 870 16.38 10.95 48.65
N ILE A 871 15.60 12.02 48.79
CA ILE A 871 15.77 13.27 48.02
C ILE A 871 17.20 13.86 48.16
N LYS A 872 17.85 13.64 49.31
CA LYS A 872 19.21 14.12 49.60
C LYS A 872 20.28 13.36 48.81
N ASP A 873 20.03 12.10 48.45
CA ASP A 873 20.96 11.29 47.67
C ASP A 873 21.11 11.84 46.25
N ILE A 874 20.07 12.49 45.72
CA ILE A 874 20.11 13.12 44.40
C ILE A 874 21.20 14.18 44.34
N GLU A 875 21.31 15.07 45.33
CA GLU A 875 22.33 16.13 45.34
C GLU A 875 23.76 15.55 45.46
N LYS A 876 23.90 14.37 46.07
CA LYS A 876 25.19 13.66 46.18
C LYS A 876 25.63 13.02 44.86
N HIS A 877 24.69 12.41 44.13
CA HIS A 877 24.97 11.63 42.91
C HIS A 877 24.72 12.41 41.60
N PHE A 878 23.96 13.51 41.67
CA PHE A 878 23.60 14.43 40.59
C PHE A 878 23.60 15.89 41.12
N PRO A 879 24.77 16.44 41.47
CA PRO A 879 24.87 17.76 42.09
C PRO A 879 24.28 18.86 41.20
N GLY A 880 23.46 19.73 41.80
CA GLY A 880 22.78 20.83 41.12
C GLY A 880 21.51 20.44 40.34
N LEU A 881 21.17 19.16 40.23
CA LEU A 881 20.00 18.72 39.44
C LEU A 881 18.68 19.25 40.02
N LEU A 882 18.46 19.14 41.33
CA LEU A 882 17.23 19.63 41.98
C LEU A 882 17.06 21.14 41.83
N LYS A 883 18.19 21.87 41.92
CA LYS A 883 18.21 23.32 41.67
C LYS A 883 17.82 23.62 40.22
N ALA A 884 18.43 22.93 39.27
CA ALA A 884 18.09 23.03 37.85
C ALA A 884 16.62 22.69 37.58
N THR A 885 16.06 21.67 38.26
CA THR A 885 14.66 21.30 38.16
C THR A 885 13.72 22.42 38.57
N ARG A 886 13.97 22.99 39.73
CA ARG A 886 13.18 24.12 40.21
C ARG A 886 13.30 25.35 39.31
N GLU A 887 14.52 25.67 38.85
CA GLU A 887 14.75 26.80 37.95
C GLU A 887 14.08 26.61 36.60
N TRP A 888 14.09 25.39 36.06
CA TRP A 888 13.42 25.07 34.82
C TRP A 888 11.91 25.28 34.93
N PHE A 889 11.26 24.69 35.94
CA PHE A 889 9.81 24.84 36.13
C PHE A 889 9.40 26.27 36.50
N ARG A 890 10.28 27.05 37.16
CA ARG A 890 10.04 28.47 37.41
C ARG A 890 9.96 29.27 36.12
N ASN A 891 10.85 28.98 35.16
CA ASN A 891 11.18 29.90 34.08
C ASN A 891 10.71 29.47 32.69
N TYR A 892 10.31 28.21 32.47
CA TYR A 892 10.02 27.67 31.13
C TYR A 892 8.91 28.40 30.35
N LYS A 893 8.02 29.12 31.06
CA LYS A 893 6.94 29.91 30.43
C LYS A 893 7.32 31.37 30.13
N ILE A 894 8.45 31.86 30.64
CA ILE A 894 8.94 33.24 30.43
C ILE A 894 9.22 33.53 28.95
N PRO A 895 9.90 32.65 28.18
CA PRO A 895 10.08 32.87 26.74
C PRO A 895 8.78 33.06 25.96
N ALA A 896 7.68 32.47 26.43
CA ALA A 896 6.34 32.58 25.86
C ALA A 896 5.55 33.81 26.36
N GLY A 897 6.19 34.71 27.13
CA GLY A 897 5.60 35.96 27.63
C GLY A 897 4.74 35.81 28.89
N LYS A 898 4.75 34.64 29.54
CA LYS A 898 4.07 34.42 30.83
C LYS A 898 5.01 34.73 32.01
N PRO A 899 4.47 35.05 33.20
CA PRO A 899 5.30 35.27 34.39
C PRO A 899 5.99 33.97 34.85
N ALA A 900 6.98 34.13 35.74
CA ALA A 900 7.61 33.01 36.42
C ALA A 900 6.60 32.25 37.30
N ASN A 901 6.64 30.92 37.26
CA ASN A 901 5.77 30.09 38.09
C ASN A 901 6.18 30.16 39.57
N GLN A 902 5.20 29.95 40.44
CA GLN A 902 5.40 29.90 41.88
C GLN A 902 5.43 28.46 42.37
N PHE A 903 5.87 28.24 43.61
CA PHE A 903 5.93 26.91 44.22
C PHE A 903 5.32 26.98 45.61
N ALA A 904 4.61 25.93 46.02
CA ALA A 904 4.27 25.76 47.43
C ALA A 904 5.53 25.42 48.25
N PHE A 905 5.38 25.42 49.58
CA PHE A 905 6.47 25.12 50.52
C PHE A 905 7.77 25.90 50.29
N ASN A 906 7.68 27.15 49.81
CA ASN A 906 8.82 27.98 49.41
C ASN A 906 9.74 27.31 48.36
N GLY A 907 9.22 26.41 47.52
CA GLY A 907 9.99 25.69 46.50
C GLY A 907 10.94 24.64 47.07
N LEU A 908 10.60 24.05 48.21
CA LEU A 908 11.30 22.90 48.78
C LEU A 908 10.72 21.59 48.24
N PHE A 909 11.61 20.65 47.92
CA PHE A 909 11.22 19.28 47.59
C PHE A 909 10.78 18.55 48.86
N LYS A 910 9.70 17.78 48.74
CA LYS A 910 9.20 16.88 49.78
C LYS A 910 9.77 15.47 49.55
N ASP A 911 9.81 14.67 50.61
CA ASP A 911 10.37 13.33 50.60
C ASP A 911 9.45 12.31 49.90
N ALA A 912 9.95 11.07 49.76
CA ALA A 912 9.25 9.97 49.12
C ALA A 912 7.95 9.62 49.85
N ASP A 913 7.92 9.66 51.19
CA ASP A 913 6.73 9.32 51.97
C ASP A 913 5.59 10.31 51.71
N PHE A 914 5.91 11.61 51.65
CA PHE A 914 4.94 12.62 51.23
C PHE A 914 4.47 12.39 49.79
N ALA A 915 5.39 12.13 48.86
CA ALA A 915 5.06 11.84 47.47
C ALA A 915 4.12 10.63 47.31
N HIS A 916 4.35 9.56 48.08
CA HIS A 916 3.47 8.39 48.09
C HIS A 916 2.07 8.71 48.63
N GLY A 917 1.95 9.65 49.59
CA GLY A 917 0.66 10.16 50.05
C GLY A 917 -0.13 10.82 48.92
N ILE A 918 0.51 11.72 48.17
CA ILE A 918 -0.10 12.40 47.01
C ILE A 918 -0.49 11.41 45.91
N ILE A 919 0.38 10.45 45.59
CA ILE A 919 0.06 9.39 44.60
C ILE A 919 -1.15 8.58 45.05
N SER A 920 -1.23 8.21 46.33
CA SER A 920 -2.37 7.47 46.86
C SER A 920 -3.67 8.28 46.74
N GLU A 921 -3.63 9.58 47.04
CA GLU A 921 -4.80 10.45 46.95
C GLU A 921 -5.28 10.63 45.51
N THR A 922 -4.38 10.98 44.59
CA THR A 922 -4.68 11.11 43.15
C THR A 922 -5.14 9.80 42.52
N HIS A 923 -4.66 8.65 43.01
CA HIS A 923 -5.18 7.33 42.61
C HIS A 923 -6.62 7.11 43.09
N GLU A 924 -6.97 7.53 44.30
CA GLU A 924 -8.36 7.48 44.78
C GLU A 924 -9.28 8.42 43.99
N PHE A 925 -8.81 9.63 43.64
CA PHE A 925 -9.55 10.53 42.75
C PHE A 925 -9.81 9.89 41.38
N TRP A 926 -8.80 9.25 40.78
CA TRP A 926 -8.96 8.49 39.55
C TRP A 926 -9.98 7.34 39.70
N LYS A 927 -9.95 6.59 40.80
CA LYS A 927 -10.96 5.54 41.08
C LYS A 927 -12.37 6.09 41.16
N CYS A 928 -12.55 7.32 41.66
CA CYS A 928 -13.84 8.00 41.65
C CYS A 928 -14.24 8.43 40.23
N LEU A 929 -13.30 8.98 39.45
CA LEU A 929 -13.53 9.42 38.07
C LEU A 929 -14.06 8.30 37.17
N ILE A 930 -13.42 7.12 37.21
CA ILE A 930 -13.80 6.00 36.33
C ILE A 930 -15.17 5.38 36.67
N LYS A 931 -15.70 5.67 37.87
CA LYS A 931 -17.02 5.24 38.35
C LYS A 931 -18.12 6.27 38.04
N GLU A 932 -17.76 7.47 37.61
CA GLU A 932 -18.72 8.52 37.28
C GLU A 932 -19.55 8.10 36.04
N PRO A 933 -20.89 8.19 36.06
CA PRO A 933 -21.72 7.81 34.91
C PRO A 933 -21.63 8.73 33.70
N SER A 934 -21.15 9.96 33.88
CA SER A 934 -21.07 11.00 32.85
C SER A 934 -19.89 11.95 33.10
N PRO A 935 -18.64 11.43 33.05
CA PRO A 935 -17.45 12.23 33.27
C PRO A 935 -17.23 13.21 32.11
N GLN A 936 -16.57 14.34 32.40
CA GLN A 936 -16.13 15.29 31.37
C GLN A 936 -14.91 14.79 30.59
N LEU A 937 -14.13 13.90 31.20
CA LEU A 937 -12.95 13.27 30.62
C LEU A 937 -13.31 11.90 30.05
N ASN A 938 -12.47 11.38 29.15
CA ASN A 938 -12.62 10.03 28.65
C ASN A 938 -12.21 9.05 29.76
N THR A 939 -13.05 8.05 30.02
CA THR A 939 -12.78 6.99 31.02
C THR A 939 -12.98 5.60 30.41
N GLU A 940 -12.89 5.46 29.09
CA GLU A 940 -13.06 4.19 28.40
C GLU A 940 -11.85 3.29 28.64
N MET A 941 -12.06 2.06 29.12
CA MET A 941 -10.98 1.10 29.39
C MET A 941 -11.33 -0.32 28.98
N THR A 942 -10.32 -1.13 28.70
CA THR A 942 -10.47 -2.53 28.25
C THR A 942 -10.51 -3.54 29.39
N SER A 943 -9.89 -3.19 30.52
CA SER A 943 -9.91 -3.97 31.75
C SER A 943 -11.25 -3.84 32.47
N ASP A 944 -11.82 -4.97 32.90
CA ASP A 944 -13.00 -5.00 33.77
C ASP A 944 -12.55 -4.70 35.22
N MET A 945 -12.15 -3.44 35.49
CA MET A 945 -11.93 -2.97 36.87
C MET A 945 -13.27 -2.89 37.60
N ASP A 946 -13.29 -3.27 38.87
CA ASP A 946 -14.49 -3.26 39.71
C ASP A 946 -15.15 -1.88 39.77
N GLY A 947 -16.24 -1.73 39.03
CA GLY A 947 -17.11 -0.55 39.03
C GLY A 947 -16.86 0.49 37.94
N ALA A 948 -15.98 0.26 36.98
CA ALA A 948 -15.80 1.19 35.85
C ALA A 948 -17.11 1.38 35.07
N ALA A 949 -17.55 2.64 34.92
CA ALA A 949 -18.84 2.97 34.30
C ALA A 949 -18.83 2.82 32.76
N HIS A 950 -17.65 2.95 32.13
CA HIS A 950 -17.51 3.01 30.68
C HIS A 950 -16.56 1.93 30.16
N ARG A 951 -17.11 0.93 29.47
CA ARG A 951 -16.32 -0.15 28.84
C ARG A 951 -15.91 0.21 27.42
N ALA A 952 -14.65 -0.02 27.07
CA ALA A 952 -14.14 0.15 25.73
C ALA A 952 -14.88 -0.73 24.70
N ASN A 953 -15.32 -0.12 23.60
CA ASN A 953 -15.89 -0.84 22.47
C ASN A 953 -14.79 -1.16 21.45
N SER A 954 -14.33 -2.42 21.40
CA SER A 954 -13.24 -2.84 20.51
C SER A 954 -13.50 -2.57 19.03
N ASN A 955 -14.76 -2.55 18.58
CA ASN A 955 -15.08 -2.23 17.19
C ASN A 955 -14.96 -0.73 16.91
N ASN A 956 -15.31 0.13 17.88
CA ASN A 956 -15.16 1.58 17.75
C ASN A 956 -13.69 1.97 17.71
N TRP A 957 -12.88 1.43 18.63
CA TRP A 957 -11.44 1.68 18.66
C TRP A 957 -10.74 1.20 17.38
N LYS A 958 -11.12 0.02 16.84
CA LYS A 958 -10.62 -0.43 15.53
C LYS A 958 -10.97 0.52 14.39
N LYS A 959 -12.19 1.08 14.37
CA LYS A 959 -12.60 2.09 13.39
C LYS A 959 -11.76 3.36 13.49
N ILE A 960 -11.53 3.87 14.71
CA ILE A 960 -10.69 5.06 14.95
C ILE A 960 -9.30 4.83 14.36
N ILE A 961 -8.66 3.69 14.67
CA ILE A 961 -7.33 3.37 14.17
C ILE A 961 -7.30 3.21 12.65
N THR A 962 -8.33 2.60 12.05
CA THR A 962 -8.40 2.41 10.58
C THR A 962 -8.67 3.72 9.84
N GLN A 963 -9.29 4.69 10.49
CA GLN A 963 -9.53 6.04 9.95
C GLN A 963 -8.30 6.95 10.06
N GLN A 964 -7.30 6.60 10.88
CA GLN A 964 -6.07 7.38 10.97
C GLN A 964 -5.28 7.29 9.67
N SER A 965 -4.72 8.42 9.24
CA SER A 965 -3.83 8.48 8.08
C SER A 965 -2.55 7.67 8.32
N SER A 966 -1.96 7.15 7.24
CA SER A 966 -0.68 6.46 7.31
C SER A 966 0.40 7.40 7.85
N ARG A 967 1.35 6.84 8.61
CA ARG A 967 2.46 7.58 9.21
C ARG A 967 3.26 8.31 8.11
N GLY A 968 3.11 9.63 8.05
CA GLY A 968 3.85 10.49 7.13
C GLY A 968 5.34 10.62 7.51
N ALA A 969 6.13 11.22 6.63
CA ALA A 969 7.52 11.56 6.90
C ALA A 969 7.63 12.51 8.10
N GLU A 970 8.58 12.23 9.00
CA GLU A 970 8.82 13.05 10.19
C GLU A 970 9.27 14.46 9.78
N LYS A 971 8.47 15.48 10.13
CA LYS A 971 8.82 16.89 9.86
C LYS A 971 9.95 17.31 10.81
N GLY A 972 10.94 18.03 10.28
CA GLY A 972 12.02 18.59 11.09
C GLY A 972 11.50 19.57 12.15
N ILE A 973 12.22 19.64 13.28
CA ILE A 973 11.91 20.56 14.38
C ILE A 973 11.92 22.02 13.86
N PRO A 974 10.96 22.88 14.26
CA PRO A 974 10.94 24.28 13.84
C PRO A 974 12.28 25.02 14.11
N LYS A 975 12.85 25.68 13.10
CA LYS A 975 14.11 26.46 13.22
C LYS A 975 14.10 27.50 14.34
N LYS A 976 12.92 27.97 14.77
CA LYS A 976 12.79 28.90 15.91
C LYS A 976 13.38 28.33 17.21
N LEU A 977 13.40 27.00 17.35
CA LEU A 977 13.92 26.33 18.55
C LEU A 977 15.45 26.29 18.60
N ASP A 978 16.16 26.63 17.52
CA ASP A 978 17.62 26.80 17.57
C ASP A 978 18.03 28.07 18.36
N LYS A 979 17.06 28.94 18.68
CA LYS A 979 17.28 30.16 19.45
C LYS A 979 17.37 29.86 20.95
N TRP A 980 18.41 30.38 21.57
CA TRP A 980 18.55 30.42 23.03
C TRP A 980 17.93 31.69 23.62
N HIS A 981 17.06 31.51 24.61
CA HIS A 981 16.53 32.59 25.43
C HIS A 981 17.38 32.76 26.69
N TYR A 982 17.79 33.99 27.00
CA TYR A 982 18.55 34.29 28.20
C TYR A 982 17.63 35.05 29.16
N ILE A 983 17.32 34.42 30.29
CA ILE A 983 16.43 34.99 31.30
C ILE A 983 17.33 35.70 32.31
N VAL A 984 17.22 37.02 32.35
CA VAL A 984 17.94 37.87 33.32
C VAL A 984 17.08 37.91 34.59
N GLU A 985 17.69 37.63 35.73
CA GLU A 985 17.06 37.69 37.05
C GLU A 985 16.54 39.08 37.43
#